data_AF-A0A098GAB8-F1
#
_entry.id   AF-A0A098GAB8-F1
#
_cell.length_a   1.000
_cell.length_b   1.000
_cell.length_c   1.000
_cell.angle_alpha   90.00
_cell.angle_beta   90.00
_cell.angle_gamma   90.00
#
_symmetry.space_group_name_H-M   'P 1'
#
loop_
_entity.id
_entity.type
_entity.pdbx_description
1 polymer ?
#
loop_
_entity_poly.entity_id
_entity_poly.type
_entity_poly.pdbx_seq_one_letter_code
_entity_poly.pdbx_strand_id
1 'polypeptide(L)'
;MLTKRERFARWRGTKADGEQGHINSALLISDYVRSVKHLDTIKMDFSSCESKTYKAFDAYEQRPFGVLLYCKLKIEEAIEQLPDAAKTERLLLTELGRIFEGIYDDPASNASQKFNNFVNTIKQLLAINPGSMADKPLLVSLYLDLYILLNVISLGISELNWLQKLAVSAVLDIESGMKEITLLRRMTEAKTKQLNKLMETPITCSFTATPDVNAHSTSNKISLKHRSLPQSSKVVSELKDNLPAVKKTIQDYFNQDFLRLINMKGAEEYVLSLLEEKINEVKEAINRLIIKRNKKEEIRLKIERIRALLHLIEENDKKESDKHSFIELINSHVDWFHVLVESSNKIKREKLVEKVMQLNVPDLYSGLSSPVLYGMGRITSLLSVVYRSYTPQTVQDTLDAKIPNAERDCKRQLKDLAQETLATLNHECSVIDKDIAKLNYQLSDERTELEELIAHETTANLVELAKANAAVKVALHEYRRISNFLLGVVWHFHVTRESSSILDQFIQEHDGFWVRLSNFLAQIFSFFKSDTATMIDQAYEMKKHLARFESEYQAEFVKEMATIENNPDIDQTLKINLRKKIAFEMRRKTNIIPYTTPNKDVVRYLTKSLEKLYEIGRGTELPEENEPVIDDSALLFLN
;
A
#
# COMPACT_ATOMS: atom_id res chain seq x y z
N MET A 1 -20.42 -40.94 -19.31
CA MET A 1 -19.28 -39.99 -19.34
C MET A 1 -18.05 -40.74 -19.82
N LEU A 2 -17.21 -40.07 -20.61
CA LEU A 2 -15.95 -40.64 -21.09
C LEU A 2 -14.93 -40.74 -19.97
N THR A 3 -14.14 -41.80 -19.98
CA THR A 3 -12.96 -41.94 -19.13
C THR A 3 -11.88 -40.92 -19.53
N LYS A 4 -10.94 -40.64 -18.62
CA LYS A 4 -9.79 -39.77 -18.91
C LYS A 4 -8.96 -40.27 -20.10
N ARG A 5 -8.82 -41.59 -20.28
CA ARG A 5 -8.13 -42.20 -21.43
C ARG A 5 -8.87 -41.94 -22.74
N GLU A 6 -10.20 -42.09 -22.76
CA GLU A 6 -11.00 -41.83 -23.95
C GLU A 6 -11.00 -40.35 -24.34
N ARG A 7 -11.08 -39.44 -23.37
CA ARG A 7 -10.94 -37.99 -23.61
C ARG A 7 -9.56 -37.65 -24.18
N PHE A 8 -8.50 -38.23 -23.59
CA PHE A 8 -7.13 -38.03 -24.07
C PHE A 8 -6.95 -38.54 -25.50
N ALA A 9 -7.39 -39.76 -25.80
CA ALA A 9 -7.32 -40.34 -27.14
C ALA A 9 -8.13 -39.52 -28.16
N ARG A 10 -9.30 -39.01 -27.77
CA ARG A 10 -10.12 -38.13 -28.62
C ARG A 10 -9.40 -36.82 -28.95
N TRP A 11 -8.76 -36.20 -27.97
CA TRP A 11 -8.05 -34.94 -28.17
C TRP A 11 -6.74 -35.12 -28.95
N ARG A 12 -5.90 -36.09 -28.56
CA ARG A 12 -4.57 -36.28 -29.16
C ARG A 12 -4.59 -37.05 -30.48
N GLY A 13 -5.66 -37.79 -30.75
CA GLY A 13 -5.76 -38.63 -31.94
C GLY A 13 -4.57 -39.60 -32.03
N THR A 14 -3.88 -39.58 -33.17
CA THR A 14 -2.74 -40.46 -33.44
C THR A 14 -1.52 -40.21 -32.55
N LYS A 15 -1.42 -39.05 -31.88
CA LYS A 15 -0.31 -38.75 -30.96
C LYS A 15 -0.47 -39.46 -29.61
N ALA A 16 -1.67 -39.92 -29.26
CA ALA A 16 -1.96 -40.49 -27.95
C ALA A 16 -1.08 -41.71 -27.62
N ASP A 17 -0.78 -42.54 -28.62
CA ASP A 17 0.01 -43.76 -28.43
C ASP A 17 1.46 -43.47 -28.06
N GLY A 18 2.03 -42.37 -28.57
CA GLY A 18 3.38 -41.92 -28.22
C GLY A 18 3.46 -41.20 -26.86
N GLU A 19 2.33 -40.85 -26.26
CA GLU A 19 2.24 -40.00 -25.06
C GLU A 19 1.68 -40.77 -23.85
N GLN A 20 1.81 -42.10 -23.81
CA GLN A 20 1.26 -42.94 -22.74
C GLN A 20 1.80 -42.60 -21.34
N GLY A 21 3.05 -42.15 -21.23
CA GLY A 21 3.63 -41.68 -19.97
C GLY A 21 2.89 -40.47 -19.39
N HIS A 22 2.38 -39.57 -20.24
CA HIS A 22 1.64 -38.38 -19.82
C HIS A 22 0.30 -38.77 -19.20
N ILE A 23 -0.48 -39.61 -19.90
CA ILE A 23 -1.80 -40.05 -19.42
C ILE A 23 -1.69 -40.96 -18.19
N ASN A 24 -0.65 -41.80 -18.10
CA ASN A 24 -0.44 -42.61 -16.90
C ASN A 24 -0.12 -41.75 -15.67
N SER A 25 0.70 -40.70 -15.84
CA SER A 25 0.94 -39.70 -14.78
C SER A 25 -0.34 -38.96 -14.39
N ALA A 26 -1.15 -38.54 -15.38
CA ALA A 26 -2.44 -37.88 -15.13
C ALA A 26 -3.44 -38.78 -14.36
N LEU A 27 -3.37 -40.10 -14.54
CA LEU A 27 -4.21 -41.05 -13.81
C LEU A 27 -3.75 -41.20 -12.35
N LEU A 28 -2.44 -41.26 -12.08
CA LEU A 28 -1.93 -41.25 -10.70
C LEU A 28 -2.40 -40.02 -9.92
N ILE A 29 -2.36 -38.86 -10.57
CA ILE A 29 -2.85 -37.60 -9.99
C ILE A 29 -4.36 -37.70 -9.74
N SER A 30 -5.11 -38.21 -10.71
CA SER A 30 -6.55 -38.41 -10.56
C SER A 30 -6.91 -39.34 -9.39
N ASP A 31 -6.12 -40.38 -9.15
CA ASP A 31 -6.36 -41.31 -8.04
C ASP A 31 -6.02 -40.68 -6.68
N TYR A 32 -4.93 -39.89 -6.64
CA TYR A 32 -4.62 -39.09 -5.47
C TYR A 32 -5.72 -38.09 -5.13
N VAL A 33 -6.19 -37.28 -6.08
CA VAL A 33 -7.25 -36.28 -5.83
C VAL A 33 -8.52 -36.94 -5.30
N ARG A 34 -8.91 -38.09 -5.86
CA ARG A 34 -10.07 -38.85 -5.37
C ARG A 34 -9.92 -39.29 -3.91
N SER A 35 -8.69 -39.55 -3.47
CA SER A 35 -8.40 -39.99 -2.10
C SER A 35 -8.40 -38.84 -1.08
N VAL A 36 -8.15 -37.60 -1.52
CA VAL A 36 -7.99 -36.45 -0.62
C VAL A 36 -9.26 -35.59 -0.56
N LYS A 37 -9.80 -35.42 0.64
CA LYS A 37 -11.03 -34.64 0.89
C LYS A 37 -10.77 -33.24 1.43
N HIS A 38 -9.60 -32.98 1.98
CA HIS A 38 -9.29 -31.73 2.67
C HIS A 38 -8.03 -31.06 2.12
N LEU A 39 -8.12 -29.75 1.96
CA LEU A 39 -7.04 -28.89 1.47
C LEU A 39 -5.77 -29.00 2.34
N ASP A 40 -5.91 -29.19 3.65
CA ASP A 40 -4.78 -29.29 4.57
C ASP A 40 -3.93 -30.55 4.34
N THR A 41 -4.55 -31.65 3.90
CA THR A 41 -3.82 -32.85 3.47
C THR A 41 -2.97 -32.54 2.24
N ILE A 42 -3.51 -31.83 1.25
CA ILE A 42 -2.76 -31.41 0.05
C ILE A 42 -1.59 -30.51 0.44
N LYS A 43 -1.77 -29.59 1.40
CA LYS A 43 -0.68 -28.73 1.88
C LYS A 43 0.48 -29.52 2.47
N MET A 44 0.17 -30.52 3.28
CA MET A 44 1.18 -31.38 3.90
C MET A 44 1.91 -32.21 2.84
N ASP A 45 1.15 -32.83 1.94
CA ASP A 45 1.67 -33.72 0.90
C ASP A 45 2.49 -33.00 -0.17
N PHE A 46 2.35 -31.69 -0.32
CA PHE A 46 3.13 -30.84 -1.23
C PHE A 46 3.95 -29.78 -0.49
N SER A 47 4.34 -30.06 0.75
CA SER A 47 5.17 -29.16 1.57
C SER A 47 6.63 -29.06 1.09
N SER A 48 7.14 -30.08 0.39
CA SER A 48 8.50 -30.11 -0.14
C SER A 48 8.61 -31.01 -1.37
N CYS A 49 9.69 -30.82 -2.14
CA CYS A 49 10.07 -31.70 -3.24
C CYS A 49 10.42 -33.13 -2.80
N GLU A 50 10.74 -33.31 -1.52
CA GLU A 50 11.09 -34.61 -0.95
C GLU A 50 9.87 -35.44 -0.53
N SER A 51 8.66 -34.87 -0.63
CA SER A 51 7.46 -35.55 -0.19
C SER A 51 7.19 -36.82 -1.01
N LYS A 52 6.67 -37.85 -0.33
CA LYS A 52 6.33 -39.13 -0.97
C LYS A 52 5.32 -38.94 -2.11
N THR A 53 4.31 -38.10 -1.91
CA THR A 53 3.27 -37.83 -2.90
C THR A 53 3.84 -37.12 -4.13
N TYR A 54 4.67 -36.10 -3.94
CA TYR A 54 5.27 -35.36 -5.05
C TYR A 54 6.20 -36.24 -5.89
N LYS A 55 6.98 -37.10 -5.25
CA LYS A 55 7.81 -38.12 -5.93
C LYS A 55 6.98 -39.19 -6.63
N ALA A 56 5.87 -39.62 -6.03
CA ALA A 56 4.98 -40.63 -6.64
C ALA A 56 4.36 -40.15 -7.96
N PHE A 57 4.11 -38.85 -8.11
CA PHE A 57 3.64 -38.27 -9.37
C PHE A 57 4.66 -38.37 -10.51
N ASP A 58 5.93 -38.65 -10.19
CA ASP A 58 7.01 -38.81 -11.17
C ASP A 58 7.30 -40.27 -11.53
N ALA A 59 6.44 -41.22 -11.16
CA ALA A 59 6.66 -42.64 -11.43
C ALA A 59 6.83 -42.99 -12.93
N TYR A 60 6.34 -42.13 -13.82
CA TYR A 60 6.52 -42.26 -15.27
C TYR A 60 7.42 -41.17 -15.87
N GLU A 61 8.14 -40.40 -15.04
CA GLU A 61 9.04 -39.31 -15.45
C GLU A 61 8.35 -38.24 -16.32
N GLN A 62 7.04 -38.06 -16.15
CA GLN A 62 6.23 -37.15 -16.96
C GLN A 62 5.31 -36.27 -16.09
N ARG A 63 5.70 -36.02 -14.84
CA ARG A 63 4.91 -35.26 -13.86
C ARG A 63 4.44 -33.89 -14.36
N PRO A 64 5.26 -33.02 -14.98
CA PRO A 64 4.78 -31.72 -15.46
C PRO A 64 3.67 -31.83 -16.51
N PHE A 65 3.85 -32.72 -17.50
CA PHE A 65 2.85 -32.98 -18.53
C PHE A 65 1.63 -33.73 -17.99
N GLY A 66 1.83 -34.64 -17.03
CA GLY A 66 0.76 -35.37 -16.35
C GLY A 66 -0.18 -34.46 -15.58
N VAL A 67 0.35 -33.48 -14.83
CA VAL A 67 -0.47 -32.49 -14.10
C VAL A 67 -1.19 -31.56 -15.05
N LEU A 68 -0.50 -31.03 -16.07
CA LEU A 68 -1.12 -30.19 -17.09
C LEU A 68 -2.28 -30.92 -17.80
N LEU A 69 -2.03 -32.17 -18.21
CA LEU A 69 -3.01 -33.03 -18.84
C LEU A 69 -4.18 -33.33 -17.91
N TYR A 70 -3.91 -33.70 -16.65
CA TYR A 70 -4.95 -33.94 -15.66
C TYR A 70 -5.88 -32.73 -15.52
N CYS A 71 -5.32 -31.53 -15.37
CA CYS A 71 -6.12 -30.30 -15.24
C CYS A 71 -6.94 -30.02 -16.49
N LYS A 72 -6.39 -30.18 -17.70
CA LYS A 72 -7.15 -30.03 -18.95
C LYS A 72 -8.33 -31.00 -19.02
N LEU A 73 -8.08 -32.29 -18.77
CA LEU A 73 -9.14 -33.30 -18.82
C LEU A 73 -10.22 -33.05 -17.75
N LYS A 74 -9.83 -32.54 -16.58
CA LYS A 74 -10.76 -32.21 -15.50
C LYS A 74 -11.60 -30.97 -15.82
N ILE A 75 -11.03 -29.98 -16.49
CA ILE A 75 -11.76 -28.82 -17.02
C ILE A 75 -12.81 -29.26 -18.03
N GLU A 76 -12.44 -30.12 -18.99
CA GLU A 76 -13.38 -30.65 -19.98
C GLU A 76 -14.52 -31.44 -19.32
N GLU A 77 -14.20 -32.26 -18.31
CA GLU A 77 -15.19 -32.97 -17.50
C GLU A 77 -16.13 -32.00 -16.76
N ALA A 78 -15.61 -30.92 -16.20
CA ALA A 78 -16.42 -29.94 -15.48
C ALA A 78 -17.31 -29.10 -16.41
N ILE A 79 -16.83 -28.72 -17.60
CA ILE A 79 -17.64 -28.00 -18.60
C ILE A 79 -18.87 -28.81 -19.02
N GLU A 80 -18.76 -30.14 -19.08
CA GLU A 80 -19.88 -31.05 -19.37
C GLU A 80 -20.87 -31.18 -18.21
N GLN A 81 -20.42 -30.97 -16.97
CA GLN A 81 -21.24 -31.09 -15.76
C GLN A 81 -21.91 -29.77 -15.36
N LEU A 82 -21.36 -28.63 -15.78
CA LEU A 82 -21.92 -27.32 -15.46
C LEU A 82 -23.26 -27.08 -16.15
N PRO A 83 -24.26 -26.52 -15.43
CA PRO A 83 -25.54 -26.17 -16.03
C PRO A 83 -25.40 -25.02 -17.03
N ASP A 84 -26.33 -24.89 -17.97
CA ASP A 84 -26.32 -23.85 -18.99
C ASP A 84 -26.39 -22.41 -18.42
N ALA A 85 -26.87 -22.27 -17.18
CA ALA A 85 -26.87 -21.00 -16.46
C ALA A 85 -25.46 -20.52 -16.07
N ALA A 86 -24.47 -21.40 -15.97
CA ALA A 86 -23.08 -21.10 -15.59
C ALA A 86 -22.25 -20.57 -16.78
N LYS A 87 -22.78 -19.57 -17.51
CA LYS A 87 -22.19 -19.07 -18.75
C LYS A 87 -20.78 -18.53 -18.55
N THR A 88 -20.57 -17.75 -17.49
CA THR A 88 -19.27 -17.13 -17.18
C THR A 88 -18.23 -18.18 -16.81
N GLU A 89 -18.60 -19.14 -15.96
CA GLU A 89 -17.74 -20.25 -15.55
C GLU A 89 -17.33 -21.09 -16.76
N ARG A 90 -18.29 -21.47 -17.61
CA ARG A 90 -18.00 -22.24 -18.84
C ARG A 90 -17.06 -21.48 -19.77
N LEU A 91 -17.24 -20.17 -19.93
CA LEU A 91 -16.36 -19.34 -20.77
C LEU A 91 -14.92 -19.35 -20.24
N LEU A 92 -14.73 -19.07 -18.95
CA LEU A 92 -13.39 -19.02 -18.35
C LEU A 92 -12.72 -20.40 -18.30
N LEU A 93 -13.47 -21.46 -18.02
CA LEU A 93 -12.95 -22.83 -18.06
C LEU A 93 -12.57 -23.25 -19.48
N THR A 94 -13.35 -22.86 -20.49
CA THR A 94 -13.00 -23.11 -21.90
C THR A 94 -11.70 -22.39 -22.27
N GLU A 95 -11.55 -21.13 -21.85
CA GLU A 95 -10.33 -20.38 -22.08
C GLU A 95 -9.12 -21.00 -21.37
N LEU A 96 -9.28 -21.42 -20.12
CA LEU A 96 -8.23 -22.12 -19.38
C LEU A 96 -7.85 -23.45 -20.05
N GLY A 97 -8.84 -24.19 -20.57
CA GLY A 97 -8.60 -25.41 -21.35
C GLY A 97 -7.79 -25.17 -22.63
N ARG A 98 -8.04 -24.05 -23.34
CA ARG A 98 -7.24 -23.63 -24.50
C ARG A 98 -5.82 -23.22 -24.11
N ILE A 99 -5.66 -22.52 -22.99
CA ILE A 99 -4.34 -22.15 -22.49
C ILE A 99 -3.53 -23.42 -22.18
N PHE A 100 -4.12 -24.41 -21.50
CA PHE A 100 -3.43 -25.67 -21.23
C PHE A 100 -3.09 -26.46 -22.48
N GLU A 101 -3.98 -26.48 -23.47
CA GLU A 101 -3.69 -27.07 -24.78
C GLU A 101 -2.52 -26.36 -25.46
N GLY A 102 -2.51 -25.03 -25.50
CA GLY A 102 -1.41 -24.25 -26.07
C GLY A 102 -0.08 -24.37 -25.32
N ILE A 103 -0.12 -24.62 -24.00
CA ILE A 103 1.08 -24.92 -23.19
C ILE A 103 1.53 -26.37 -23.45
N TYR A 104 0.61 -27.31 -23.61
CA TYR A 104 0.92 -28.72 -23.84
C TYR A 104 1.53 -28.95 -25.22
N ASP A 105 0.97 -28.33 -26.26
CA ASP A 105 1.44 -28.49 -27.63
C ASP A 105 2.73 -27.73 -27.92
N ASP A 106 2.89 -26.53 -27.35
CA ASP A 106 4.06 -25.68 -27.58
C ASP A 106 4.36 -24.82 -26.34
N PRO A 107 5.03 -25.35 -25.32
CA PRO A 107 5.27 -24.62 -24.08
C PRO A 107 6.19 -23.40 -24.27
N ALA A 108 6.99 -23.35 -25.34
CA ALA A 108 8.02 -22.35 -25.53
C ALA A 108 7.50 -21.06 -26.19
N SER A 109 6.61 -21.17 -27.18
CA SER A 109 6.14 -19.99 -27.89
C SER A 109 5.33 -19.07 -26.98
N ASN A 110 5.71 -17.79 -26.98
CA ASN A 110 5.05 -16.75 -26.19
C ASN A 110 4.85 -17.15 -24.71
N ALA A 111 5.81 -17.86 -24.11
CA ALA A 111 5.65 -18.44 -22.77
C ALA A 111 5.26 -17.40 -21.70
N SER A 112 5.83 -16.19 -21.76
CA SER A 112 5.41 -15.08 -20.89
C SER A 112 3.94 -14.70 -21.08
N GLN A 113 3.47 -14.62 -22.32
CA GLN A 113 2.07 -14.32 -22.63
C GLN A 113 1.14 -15.46 -22.18
N LYS A 114 1.52 -16.73 -22.42
CA LYS A 114 0.76 -17.90 -21.98
C LYS A 114 0.65 -17.95 -20.46
N PHE A 115 1.74 -17.67 -19.75
CA PHE A 115 1.75 -17.57 -18.29
C PHE A 115 0.87 -16.43 -17.78
N ASN A 116 0.97 -15.24 -18.38
CA ASN A 116 0.14 -14.09 -17.99
C ASN A 116 -1.35 -14.36 -18.24
N ASN A 117 -1.69 -14.99 -19.38
CA ASN A 117 -3.05 -15.41 -19.68
C ASN A 117 -3.55 -16.45 -18.66
N PHE A 118 -2.73 -17.45 -18.35
CA PHE A 118 -3.02 -18.45 -17.31
C PHE A 118 -3.34 -17.78 -15.96
N VAL A 119 -2.46 -16.88 -15.50
CA VAL A 119 -2.64 -16.15 -14.24
C VAL A 119 -3.92 -15.31 -14.26
N ASN A 120 -4.14 -14.53 -15.31
CA ASN A 120 -5.29 -13.64 -15.42
C ASN A 120 -6.61 -14.41 -15.48
N THR A 121 -6.69 -15.48 -16.27
CA THR A 121 -7.89 -16.32 -16.37
C THR A 121 -8.22 -16.96 -15.03
N ILE A 122 -7.22 -17.42 -14.28
CA ILE A 122 -7.44 -17.95 -12.92
C ILE A 122 -7.93 -16.85 -11.97
N LYS A 123 -7.32 -15.66 -11.99
CA LYS A 123 -7.76 -14.53 -11.15
C LYS A 123 -9.24 -14.21 -11.42
N GLN A 124 -9.64 -14.16 -12.69
CA GLN A 124 -11.03 -13.94 -13.09
C GLN A 124 -11.95 -15.06 -12.59
N LEU A 125 -11.53 -16.32 -12.72
CA LEU A 125 -12.31 -17.47 -12.24
C LEU A 125 -12.49 -17.44 -10.71
N LEU A 126 -11.46 -17.04 -9.97
CA LEU A 126 -11.51 -16.90 -8.51
C LEU A 126 -12.27 -15.65 -8.05
N ALA A 127 -12.46 -14.65 -8.93
CA ALA A 127 -13.20 -13.43 -8.63
C ALA A 127 -14.73 -13.59 -8.73
N ILE A 128 -15.25 -14.64 -9.38
CA ILE A 128 -16.69 -14.90 -9.48
C ILE A 128 -17.32 -14.98 -8.09
N ASN A 129 -18.44 -14.29 -7.86
CA ASN A 129 -19.10 -14.30 -6.55
C ASN A 129 -19.54 -15.73 -6.16
N PRO A 130 -19.14 -16.28 -4.99
CA PRO A 130 -19.56 -17.61 -4.56
C PRO A 130 -21.07 -17.81 -4.43
N GLY A 131 -21.82 -16.71 -4.20
CA GLY A 131 -23.28 -16.74 -4.13
C GLY A 131 -23.96 -16.99 -5.47
N SER A 132 -23.33 -16.61 -6.59
CA SER A 132 -23.87 -16.77 -7.94
C SER A 132 -23.41 -18.07 -8.63
N MET A 133 -22.59 -18.89 -7.96
CA MET A 133 -22.05 -20.11 -8.53
C MET A 133 -23.09 -21.23 -8.59
N ALA A 134 -23.24 -21.82 -9.77
CA ALA A 134 -24.29 -22.80 -10.05
C ALA A 134 -24.06 -24.18 -9.39
N ASP A 135 -22.82 -24.67 -9.36
CA ASP A 135 -22.45 -25.96 -8.75
C ASP A 135 -21.24 -25.78 -7.82
N LYS A 136 -21.52 -25.58 -6.52
CA LYS A 136 -20.49 -25.31 -5.51
C LYS A 136 -19.57 -26.53 -5.28
N PRO A 137 -20.07 -27.77 -5.12
CA PRO A 137 -19.21 -28.96 -5.00
C PRO A 137 -18.22 -29.14 -6.16
N LEU A 138 -18.70 -28.99 -7.41
CA LEU A 138 -17.85 -29.14 -8.59
C LEU A 138 -16.72 -28.10 -8.61
N LEU A 139 -17.04 -26.84 -8.27
CA LEU A 139 -16.05 -25.76 -8.23
C LEU A 139 -15.06 -25.92 -7.08
N VAL A 140 -15.48 -26.44 -5.92
CA VAL A 140 -14.56 -26.80 -4.83
C VAL A 140 -13.55 -27.84 -5.33
N SER A 141 -14.00 -28.88 -6.02
CA SER A 141 -13.09 -29.88 -6.63
C SER A 141 -12.11 -29.21 -7.58
N LEU A 142 -12.58 -28.38 -8.51
CA LEU A 142 -11.73 -27.68 -9.47
C LEU A 142 -10.69 -26.78 -8.81
N TYR A 143 -11.04 -26.11 -7.71
CA TYR A 143 -10.10 -25.29 -6.96
C TYR A 143 -9.06 -26.13 -6.22
N LEU A 144 -9.40 -27.31 -5.71
CA LEU A 144 -8.40 -28.24 -5.18
C LEU A 144 -7.45 -28.74 -6.29
N ASP A 145 -7.99 -29.07 -7.46
CA ASP A 145 -7.20 -29.48 -8.63
C ASP A 145 -6.22 -28.37 -9.06
N LEU A 146 -6.71 -27.13 -9.12
CA LEU A 146 -5.89 -25.97 -9.41
C LEU A 146 -4.82 -25.73 -8.33
N TYR A 147 -5.18 -25.93 -7.05
CA TYR A 147 -4.22 -25.81 -5.96
C TYR A 147 -3.07 -26.80 -6.12
N ILE A 148 -3.35 -28.06 -6.48
CA ILE A 148 -2.33 -29.08 -6.76
C ILE A 148 -1.42 -28.64 -7.92
N LEU A 149 -1.99 -28.16 -9.03
CA LEU A 149 -1.21 -27.63 -10.16
C LEU A 149 -0.24 -26.53 -9.71
N LEU A 150 -0.74 -25.54 -8.96
CA LEU A 150 0.09 -24.42 -8.49
C LEU A 150 1.19 -24.88 -7.53
N ASN A 151 0.93 -25.89 -6.70
CA ASN A 151 1.97 -26.49 -5.86
C ASN A 151 3.02 -27.23 -6.69
N VAL A 152 2.61 -28.01 -7.69
CA VAL A 152 3.56 -28.74 -8.54
C VAL A 152 4.43 -27.77 -9.35
N ILE A 153 3.86 -26.69 -9.88
CA ILE A 153 4.62 -25.64 -10.56
C ILE A 153 5.61 -24.99 -9.57
N SER A 154 5.14 -24.58 -8.39
CA SER A 154 5.97 -23.95 -7.36
C SER A 154 7.15 -24.84 -6.94
N LEU A 155 6.89 -26.13 -6.68
CA LEU A 155 7.92 -27.09 -6.29
C LEU A 155 8.85 -27.38 -7.47
N GLY A 156 8.32 -27.52 -8.68
CA GLY A 156 9.13 -27.77 -9.88
C GLY A 156 10.11 -26.62 -10.15
N ILE A 157 9.67 -25.37 -9.99
CA ILE A 157 10.56 -24.20 -10.09
C ILE A 157 11.63 -24.21 -8.98
N SER A 158 11.27 -24.68 -7.78
CA SER A 158 12.24 -24.75 -6.66
C SER A 158 13.33 -25.79 -6.89
N GLU A 159 13.00 -26.93 -7.51
CA GLU A 159 13.94 -28.00 -7.89
C GLU A 159 14.89 -27.59 -9.02
N LEU A 160 14.55 -26.55 -9.78
CA LEU A 160 15.40 -26.08 -10.86
C LEU A 160 16.79 -25.68 -10.33
N ASN A 161 17.83 -26.25 -10.91
CA ASN A 161 19.19 -25.78 -10.65
C ASN A 161 19.37 -24.38 -11.26
N TRP A 162 20.43 -23.69 -10.85
CA TRP A 162 20.62 -22.28 -11.21
C TRP A 162 20.67 -22.04 -12.73
N LEU A 163 21.23 -22.97 -13.53
CA LEU A 163 21.24 -22.85 -15.00
C LEU A 163 19.83 -22.95 -15.58
N GLN A 164 19.00 -23.84 -15.03
CA GLN A 164 17.63 -24.02 -15.49
C GLN A 164 16.77 -22.81 -15.08
N LYS A 165 16.98 -22.28 -13.88
CA LYS A 165 16.40 -21.00 -13.45
C LYS A 165 16.84 -19.87 -14.37
N LEU A 166 18.09 -19.86 -14.82
CA LEU A 166 18.59 -18.84 -15.72
C LEU A 166 18.00 -18.97 -17.15
N ALA A 167 17.82 -20.20 -17.64
CA ALA A 167 17.12 -20.47 -18.90
C ALA A 167 15.68 -19.95 -18.87
N VAL A 168 14.98 -20.25 -17.77
CA VAL A 168 13.58 -19.82 -17.60
C VAL A 168 13.52 -18.31 -17.41
N SER A 169 14.46 -17.69 -16.68
CA SER A 169 14.51 -16.23 -16.45
C SER A 169 14.78 -15.42 -17.72
N ALA A 170 15.41 -16.04 -18.73
CA ALA A 170 15.56 -15.43 -20.04
C ALA A 170 14.22 -15.15 -20.75
N VAL A 171 13.21 -16.00 -20.51
CA VAL A 171 11.90 -15.96 -21.18
C VAL A 171 10.78 -15.44 -20.26
N LEU A 172 10.86 -15.74 -18.96
CA LEU A 172 9.85 -15.44 -17.95
C LEU A 172 10.53 -14.96 -16.67
N ASP A 173 10.13 -13.80 -16.14
CA ASP A 173 10.56 -13.35 -14.81
C ASP A 173 10.09 -14.34 -13.73
N ILE A 174 11.02 -15.15 -13.21
CA ILE A 174 10.74 -16.19 -12.23
C ILE A 174 10.28 -15.60 -10.90
N GLU A 175 10.87 -14.49 -10.47
CA GLU A 175 10.54 -13.90 -9.18
C GLU A 175 9.11 -13.35 -9.21
N SER A 176 8.78 -12.60 -10.26
CA SER A 176 7.42 -12.11 -10.50
C SER A 176 6.43 -13.27 -10.67
N GLY A 177 6.79 -14.29 -11.47
CA GLY A 177 5.96 -15.47 -11.66
C GLY A 177 5.68 -16.25 -10.37
N MET A 178 6.69 -16.40 -9.50
CA MET A 178 6.54 -17.07 -8.21
C MET A 178 5.68 -16.27 -7.22
N LYS A 179 5.77 -14.94 -7.24
CA LYS A 179 4.87 -14.07 -6.48
C LYS A 179 3.43 -14.26 -6.94
N GLU A 180 3.19 -14.31 -8.24
CA GLU A 180 1.87 -14.55 -8.82
C GLU A 180 1.32 -15.94 -8.49
N ILE A 181 2.12 -17.00 -8.62
CA ILE A 181 1.72 -18.37 -8.22
C ILE A 181 1.37 -18.42 -6.73
N THR A 182 2.15 -17.76 -5.88
CA THR A 182 1.90 -17.69 -4.43
C THR A 182 0.60 -16.96 -4.12
N LEU A 183 0.33 -15.86 -4.83
CA LEU A 183 -0.92 -15.12 -4.72
C LEU A 183 -2.11 -16.00 -5.14
N LEU A 184 -2.02 -16.67 -6.30
CA LEU A 184 -3.06 -17.57 -6.78
C LEU A 184 -3.34 -18.69 -5.79
N ARG A 185 -2.31 -19.32 -5.22
CA ARG A 185 -2.48 -20.34 -4.16
C ARG A 185 -3.32 -19.81 -3.01
N ARG A 186 -2.96 -18.64 -2.46
CA ARG A 186 -3.71 -18.01 -1.36
C ARG A 186 -5.15 -17.70 -1.75
N MET A 187 -5.38 -17.19 -2.96
CA MET A 187 -6.72 -16.90 -3.46
C MET A 187 -7.55 -18.19 -3.58
N THR A 188 -6.98 -19.27 -4.11
CA THR A 188 -7.63 -20.58 -4.20
C THR A 188 -8.01 -21.11 -2.82
N GLU A 189 -7.10 -21.03 -1.84
CA GLU A 189 -7.40 -21.47 -0.46
C GLU A 189 -8.54 -20.67 0.17
N ALA A 190 -8.52 -19.34 0.04
CA ALA A 190 -9.57 -18.47 0.56
C ALA A 190 -10.91 -18.80 -0.10
N LYS A 191 -10.91 -19.04 -1.41
CA LYS A 191 -12.11 -19.36 -2.18
C LYS A 191 -12.71 -20.71 -1.79
N THR A 192 -11.88 -21.74 -1.66
CA THR A 192 -12.30 -23.08 -1.20
C THR A 192 -12.91 -23.00 0.20
N LYS A 193 -12.29 -22.26 1.13
CA LYS A 193 -12.84 -22.07 2.49
C LYS A 193 -14.19 -21.35 2.47
N GLN A 194 -14.33 -20.31 1.65
CA GLN A 194 -15.59 -19.57 1.52
C GLN A 194 -16.72 -20.45 0.97
N LEU A 195 -16.44 -21.28 -0.04
CA LEU A 195 -17.42 -22.19 -0.61
C LEU A 195 -17.83 -23.29 0.37
N ASN A 196 -16.87 -23.90 1.07
CA ASN A 196 -17.16 -24.92 2.09
C ASN A 196 -18.04 -24.34 3.20
N LYS A 197 -17.75 -23.10 3.67
CA LYS A 197 -18.60 -22.43 4.67
C LYS A 197 -20.04 -22.23 4.17
N LEU A 198 -20.22 -21.85 2.91
CA LEU A 198 -21.56 -21.70 2.31
C LEU A 198 -22.29 -23.04 2.15
N MET A 199 -21.57 -24.14 1.99
CA MET A 199 -22.13 -25.49 1.94
C MET A 199 -22.47 -26.04 3.33
N GLU A 200 -21.78 -25.57 4.38
CA GLU A 200 -22.01 -25.96 5.78
C GLU A 200 -23.13 -25.16 6.47
N THR A 201 -23.48 -23.96 5.98
CA THR A 201 -24.60 -23.18 6.54
C THR A 201 -25.95 -23.81 6.22
N PRO A 202 -26.73 -24.28 7.21
CA PRO A 202 -28.11 -24.70 7.00
C PRO A 202 -28.97 -23.49 6.68
N ILE A 203 -29.82 -23.59 5.65
CA ILE A 203 -30.84 -22.60 5.35
C ILE A 203 -31.82 -22.56 6.54
N THR A 204 -31.67 -21.57 7.41
CA THR A 204 -32.64 -21.27 8.47
C THR A 204 -33.05 -19.80 8.30
N CYS A 205 -34.25 -19.59 7.76
CA CYS A 205 -34.92 -18.29 7.79
C CYS A 205 -35.39 -17.99 9.21
N SER A 206 -35.11 -16.80 9.75
CA SER A 206 -36.12 -15.95 10.44
C SER A 206 -35.53 -14.66 11.03
N PHE A 207 -36.17 -13.55 10.63
CA PHE A 207 -36.61 -12.35 11.36
C PHE A 207 -35.97 -11.85 12.67
N THR A 208 -35.57 -10.56 12.60
CA THR A 208 -35.68 -9.44 13.56
C THR A 208 -35.56 -9.66 15.08
N ALA A 209 -34.61 -8.95 15.70
CA ALA A 209 -34.88 -8.08 16.85
C ALA A 209 -33.70 -7.11 17.11
N THR A 210 -34.03 -5.85 17.35
CA THR A 210 -33.18 -4.75 17.86
C THR A 210 -32.68 -5.03 19.28
N PRO A 211 -31.47 -4.59 19.69
CA PRO A 211 -31.08 -4.59 21.09
C PRO A 211 -31.45 -3.29 21.78
N ASP A 212 -32.12 -3.46 22.91
CA ASP A 212 -32.52 -2.46 23.88
C ASP A 212 -31.33 -1.95 24.72
N VAL A 213 -31.47 -0.72 25.18
CA VAL A 213 -30.52 0.08 25.96
C VAL A 213 -30.49 -0.39 27.41
N ASN A 214 -29.31 -0.50 28.03
CA ASN A 214 -29.05 -0.10 29.43
C ASN A 214 -27.57 -0.27 29.81
N ALA A 215 -26.86 0.85 29.96
CA ALA A 215 -25.54 0.90 30.58
C ALA A 215 -25.61 1.72 31.88
N HIS A 216 -25.33 1.07 33.00
CA HIS A 216 -25.13 1.70 34.30
C HIS A 216 -23.81 2.47 34.34
N SER A 217 -23.87 3.75 34.70
CA SER A 217 -22.73 4.63 34.94
C SER A 217 -22.50 4.82 36.44
N THR A 218 -21.38 4.31 36.96
CA THR A 218 -20.86 4.64 38.29
C THR A 218 -19.87 5.81 38.19
N SER A 219 -20.25 6.93 38.79
CA SER A 219 -19.45 8.14 38.95
C SER A 219 -18.56 8.04 40.19
N ASN A 220 -17.23 8.15 40.01
CA ASN A 220 -16.28 8.39 41.09
C ASN A 220 -15.80 9.85 41.03
N LYS A 221 -16.20 10.64 42.04
CA LYS A 221 -15.68 11.97 42.34
C LYS A 221 -14.30 11.84 42.99
N ILE A 222 -13.27 12.46 42.41
CA ILE A 222 -12.04 12.80 43.13
C ILE A 222 -11.83 14.31 43.02
N SER A 223 -12.02 14.99 44.14
CA SER A 223 -11.60 16.37 44.37
C SER A 223 -10.14 16.41 44.83
N LEU A 224 -9.32 17.29 44.26
CA LEU A 224 -8.09 17.82 44.85
C LEU A 224 -7.79 19.18 44.20
N LYS A 225 -8.14 20.27 44.88
CA LYS A 225 -7.27 21.14 45.68
C LYS A 225 -6.24 21.94 44.86
N HIS A 226 -6.56 23.23 44.72
CA HIS A 226 -5.67 24.32 44.33
C HIS A 226 -4.31 24.26 45.05
N ARG A 227 -3.22 24.36 44.27
CA ARG A 227 -1.90 24.76 44.76
C ARG A 227 -1.25 25.68 43.75
N SER A 228 -1.16 26.95 44.10
CA SER A 228 -0.39 28.00 43.42
C SER A 228 1.11 27.75 43.57
N LEU A 229 1.87 28.06 42.51
CA LEU A 229 3.34 28.16 42.51
C LEU A 229 3.75 29.48 41.82
N PRO A 230 4.93 30.03 42.18
CA PRO A 230 5.24 31.45 42.09
C PRO A 230 5.99 31.84 40.81
N GLN A 231 5.88 33.12 40.48
CA GLN A 231 6.63 33.81 39.44
C GLN A 231 8.14 33.77 39.75
N SER A 232 8.93 33.37 38.75
CA SER A 232 10.38 33.56 38.71
C SER A 232 10.79 33.99 37.30
N SER A 233 10.74 35.30 37.05
CA SER A 233 11.38 35.96 35.90
C SER A 233 12.63 36.70 36.40
N LYS A 234 13.81 36.09 36.29
CA LYS A 234 15.13 36.76 36.33
C LYS A 234 16.30 35.76 36.28
N VAL A 235 16.46 34.98 35.21
CA VAL A 235 17.74 34.27 34.94
C VAL A 235 18.09 34.17 33.43
N VAL A 236 17.24 34.65 32.50
CA VAL A 236 17.45 34.36 31.05
C VAL A 236 18.35 35.38 30.33
N SER A 237 18.82 36.44 30.98
CA SER A 237 19.56 37.52 30.29
C SER A 237 21.08 37.37 30.23
N GLU A 238 21.71 36.41 30.92
CA GLU A 238 23.19 36.35 31.03
C GLU A 238 23.86 35.14 30.37
N LEU A 239 23.13 34.31 29.61
CA LEU A 239 23.69 33.10 28.95
C LEU A 239 23.82 33.19 27.43
N LYS A 240 23.64 34.37 26.82
CA LYS A 240 23.60 34.51 25.34
C LYS A 240 24.94 34.69 24.63
N ASP A 241 26.03 34.98 25.34
CA ASP A 241 27.25 35.45 24.66
C ASP A 241 28.34 34.40 24.47
N ASN A 242 28.11 33.11 24.77
CA ASN A 242 29.14 32.07 24.61
C ASN A 242 28.62 30.68 24.14
N LEU A 243 27.64 30.63 23.22
CA LEU A 243 27.33 29.37 22.52
C LEU A 243 28.01 29.32 21.14
N PRO A 244 28.76 28.26 20.79
CA PRO A 244 29.29 28.09 19.44
C PRO A 244 28.12 28.12 18.44
N ALA A 245 28.31 28.79 17.31
CA ALA A 245 27.28 28.95 16.28
C ALA A 245 26.69 27.57 15.91
N VAL A 246 25.45 27.32 16.35
CA VAL A 246 24.75 26.06 16.07
C VAL A 246 24.58 25.97 14.55
N LYS A 247 25.22 24.98 13.93
CA LYS A 247 25.15 24.76 12.48
C LYS A 247 23.68 24.50 12.12
N LYS A 248 23.11 25.31 11.21
CA LYS A 248 21.73 25.18 10.76
C LYS A 248 21.52 23.82 10.08
N THR A 249 20.44 23.14 10.43
CA THR A 249 20.00 21.88 9.81
C THR A 249 19.15 22.16 8.57
N ILE A 250 18.93 21.16 7.70
CA ILE A 250 18.04 21.28 6.54
C ILE A 250 16.63 21.68 6.96
N GLN A 251 16.11 21.10 8.06
CA GLN A 251 14.81 21.43 8.61
C GLN A 251 14.72 22.88 9.07
N ASP A 252 15.82 23.49 9.56
CA ASP A 252 15.83 24.90 9.95
C ASP A 252 15.63 25.84 8.77
N TYR A 253 16.16 25.50 7.58
CA TYR A 253 15.93 26.30 6.37
C TYR A 253 14.47 26.17 5.91
N PHE A 254 13.90 24.96 5.90
CA PHE A 254 12.49 24.78 5.54
C PHE A 254 11.56 25.48 6.54
N ASN A 255 11.85 25.37 7.84
CA ASN A 255 11.10 26.09 8.87
C ASN A 255 11.20 27.60 8.69
N GLN A 256 12.36 28.15 8.30
CA GLN A 256 12.51 29.57 7.99
C GLN A 256 11.60 30.00 6.83
N ASP A 257 11.52 29.19 5.77
CA ASP A 257 10.65 29.46 4.62
C ASP A 257 9.17 29.39 5.02
N PHE A 258 8.78 28.37 5.78
CA PHE A 258 7.42 28.24 6.31
C PHE A 258 7.05 29.42 7.22
N LEU A 259 7.96 29.85 8.09
CA LEU A 259 7.79 31.02 8.96
C LEU A 259 7.72 32.32 8.17
N ARG A 260 8.41 32.43 7.03
CA ARG A 260 8.30 33.59 6.15
C ARG A 260 6.90 33.66 5.53
N LEU A 261 6.40 32.53 5.03
CA LEU A 261 5.07 32.44 4.42
C LEU A 261 3.96 32.73 5.44
N ILE A 262 4.00 32.12 6.63
CA ILE A 262 2.93 32.30 7.64
C ILE A 262 2.80 33.75 8.12
N ASN A 263 3.90 34.52 8.08
CA ASN A 263 3.98 35.92 8.46
C ASN A 263 3.70 36.90 7.31
N MET A 264 3.37 36.41 6.11
CA MET A 264 2.98 37.28 5.00
C MET A 264 1.70 38.06 5.33
N LYS A 265 1.67 39.33 4.91
CA LYS A 265 0.46 40.15 4.97
C LYS A 265 -0.51 39.68 3.87
N GLY A 266 -1.74 39.35 4.22
CA GLY A 266 -2.75 38.89 3.27
C GLY A 266 -3.95 38.26 3.96
N ALA A 267 -4.94 37.82 3.17
CA ALA A 267 -6.03 36.99 3.67
C ALA A 267 -5.46 35.68 4.24
N GLU A 268 -5.90 35.28 5.42
CA GLU A 268 -5.37 34.11 6.13
C GLU A 268 -5.46 32.85 5.27
N GLU A 269 -6.60 32.62 4.63
CA GLU A 269 -6.85 31.47 3.76
C GLU A 269 -5.88 31.40 2.57
N TYR A 270 -5.57 32.54 1.95
CA TYR A 270 -4.59 32.62 0.88
C TYR A 270 -3.17 32.26 1.37
N VAL A 271 -2.78 32.76 2.56
CA VAL A 271 -1.48 32.47 3.16
C VAL A 271 -1.35 30.99 3.55
N LEU A 272 -2.41 30.39 4.11
CA LEU A 272 -2.43 28.98 4.49
C LEU A 272 -2.35 28.07 3.25
N SER A 273 -3.07 28.41 2.19
CA SER A 273 -3.03 27.68 0.91
C SER A 273 -1.63 27.70 0.30
N LEU A 274 -0.97 28.86 0.26
CA LEU A 274 0.40 28.99 -0.25
C LEU A 274 1.43 28.22 0.59
N LEU A 275 1.26 28.23 1.92
CA LEU A 275 2.10 27.46 2.83
C LEU A 275 1.91 25.96 2.63
N GLU A 276 0.67 25.48 2.45
CA GLU A 276 0.38 24.08 2.17
C GLU A 276 1.00 23.64 0.83
N GLU A 277 0.87 24.45 -0.21
CA GLU A 277 1.51 24.22 -1.51
C GLU A 277 3.03 24.06 -1.35
N LYS A 278 3.68 24.97 -0.61
CA LYS A 278 5.13 24.90 -0.38
C LYS A 278 5.55 23.65 0.40
N ILE A 279 4.80 23.28 1.44
CA ILE A 279 5.08 22.05 2.21
C ILE A 279 4.95 20.81 1.33
N ASN A 280 3.92 20.76 0.47
CA ASN A 280 3.74 19.67 -0.47
C ASN A 280 4.87 19.62 -1.51
N GLU A 281 5.28 20.77 -2.05
CA GLU A 281 6.40 20.85 -3.00
C GLU A 281 7.69 20.29 -2.40
N VAL A 282 8.05 20.73 -1.18
CA VAL A 282 9.23 20.27 -0.44
C VAL A 282 9.16 18.76 -0.19
N LYS A 283 8.00 18.27 0.30
CA LYS A 283 7.79 16.85 0.56
C LYS A 283 7.97 16.00 -0.70
N GLU A 284 7.31 16.37 -1.79
CA GLU A 284 7.39 15.64 -3.06
C GLU A 284 8.80 15.65 -3.64
N ALA A 285 9.51 16.78 -3.53
CA ALA A 285 10.88 16.89 -3.99
C ALA A 285 11.85 16.02 -3.14
N ILE A 286 11.70 15.97 -1.81
CA ILE A 286 12.47 15.05 -0.94
C ILE A 286 12.19 13.59 -1.31
N ASN A 287 10.93 13.22 -1.52
CA ASN A 287 10.56 11.85 -1.90
C ASN A 287 11.16 11.45 -3.25
N ARG A 288 11.10 12.33 -4.26
CA ARG A 288 11.76 12.10 -5.55
C ARG A 288 13.27 11.92 -5.40
N LEU A 289 13.91 12.72 -4.54
CA LEU A 289 15.34 12.61 -4.26
C LEU A 289 15.69 11.25 -3.62
N ILE A 290 14.92 10.80 -2.63
CA ILE A 290 15.09 9.47 -1.99
C ILE A 290 15.00 8.36 -3.03
N ILE A 291 13.97 8.37 -3.87
CA ILE A 291 13.77 7.37 -4.93
C ILE A 291 14.97 7.34 -5.88
N LYS A 292 15.45 8.50 -6.33
CA LYS A 292 16.60 8.60 -7.24
C LYS A 292 17.90 8.11 -6.61
N ARG A 293 18.15 8.43 -5.33
CA ARG A 293 19.34 7.95 -4.59
C ARG A 293 19.33 6.44 -4.39
N ASN A 294 18.18 5.87 -4.02
CA ASN A 294 18.04 4.42 -3.90
C ASN A 294 18.28 3.71 -5.23
N LYS A 295 17.74 4.27 -6.33
CA LYS A 295 17.97 3.72 -7.66
C LYS A 295 19.45 3.80 -8.08
N LYS A 296 20.12 4.91 -7.78
CA LYS A 296 21.56 5.07 -8.01
C LYS A 296 22.36 3.99 -7.28
N GLU A 297 22.04 3.75 -6.00
CA GLU A 297 22.74 2.74 -5.21
C GLU A 297 22.51 1.32 -5.75
N GLU A 298 21.27 0.99 -6.15
CA GLU A 298 20.95 -0.28 -6.81
C GLU A 298 21.81 -0.49 -8.07
N ILE A 299 21.93 0.53 -8.93
CA ILE A 299 22.74 0.45 -10.15
C ILE A 299 24.23 0.35 -9.80
N ARG A 300 24.70 1.08 -8.78
CA ARG A 300 26.10 1.04 -8.33
C ARG A 300 26.50 -0.38 -7.89
N LEU A 301 25.66 -1.04 -7.11
CA LEU A 301 25.87 -2.44 -6.70
C LEU A 301 25.89 -3.39 -7.89
N LYS A 302 25.02 -3.17 -8.90
CA LYS A 302 25.05 -3.94 -10.15
C LYS A 302 26.36 -3.76 -10.91
N ILE A 303 26.82 -2.52 -11.05
CA ILE A 303 28.10 -2.18 -11.70
C ILE A 303 29.27 -2.87 -10.98
N GLU A 304 29.33 -2.81 -9.66
CA GLU A 304 30.39 -3.44 -8.86
C GLU A 304 30.45 -4.95 -9.09
N ARG A 305 29.29 -5.65 -9.05
CA ARG A 305 29.22 -7.09 -9.30
C ARG A 305 29.64 -7.47 -10.71
N ILE A 306 29.21 -6.72 -11.73
CA ILE A 306 29.58 -7.00 -13.12
C ILE A 306 31.08 -6.75 -13.36
N ARG A 307 31.65 -5.70 -12.76
CA ARG A 307 33.11 -5.45 -12.81
C ARG A 307 33.90 -6.56 -12.11
N ALA A 308 33.44 -7.03 -10.95
CA ALA A 308 34.06 -8.14 -10.24
C ALA A 308 34.04 -9.43 -11.08
N LEU A 309 32.92 -9.73 -11.74
CA LEU A 309 32.80 -10.88 -12.65
C LEU A 309 33.75 -10.77 -13.85
N LEU A 310 33.85 -9.59 -14.48
CA LEU A 310 34.78 -9.35 -15.58
C LEU A 310 36.24 -9.57 -15.15
N HIS A 311 36.61 -8.97 -14.01
CA HIS A 311 37.95 -9.11 -13.44
C HIS A 311 38.30 -10.57 -13.16
N LEU A 312 37.38 -11.31 -12.55
CA LEU A 312 37.55 -12.75 -12.27
C LEU A 312 37.83 -13.57 -13.53
N ILE A 313 37.12 -13.29 -14.63
CA ILE A 313 37.33 -13.99 -15.91
C ILE A 313 38.67 -13.59 -16.54
N GLU A 314 39.04 -12.31 -16.47
CA GLU A 314 40.32 -11.82 -16.98
C GLU A 314 41.51 -12.37 -16.19
N GLU A 315 41.43 -12.44 -14.86
CA GLU A 315 42.45 -13.05 -14.02
C GLU A 315 42.60 -14.55 -14.30
N ASN A 316 41.49 -15.27 -14.43
CA ASN A 316 41.54 -16.69 -14.77
C ASN A 316 42.14 -16.93 -16.16
N ASP A 317 41.97 -16.00 -17.10
CA ASP A 317 42.60 -16.11 -18.42
C ASP A 317 44.11 -15.88 -18.39
N LYS A 318 44.64 -15.19 -17.38
CA LYS A 318 46.09 -14.96 -17.18
C LYS A 318 46.81 -16.11 -16.49
N LYS A 319 46.10 -17.08 -15.88
CA LYS A 319 46.70 -18.23 -15.20
C LYS A 319 47.25 -19.24 -16.20
N GLU A 320 48.53 -19.60 -16.05
CA GLU A 320 49.19 -20.64 -16.87
C GLU A 320 48.93 -22.07 -16.35
N SER A 321 48.66 -22.21 -15.05
CA SER A 321 48.25 -23.47 -14.37
C SER A 321 47.06 -23.19 -13.44
N ASP A 322 46.24 -24.21 -13.13
CA ASP A 322 44.95 -24.09 -12.38
C ASP A 322 43.90 -23.17 -13.01
N LYS A 323 43.83 -23.15 -14.34
CA LYS A 323 42.78 -22.44 -15.07
C LYS A 323 41.43 -23.15 -14.86
N HIS A 324 40.52 -22.48 -14.19
CA HIS A 324 39.16 -23.00 -13.99
C HIS A 324 38.40 -22.96 -15.31
N SER A 325 37.56 -23.99 -15.53
CA SER A 325 36.65 -24.01 -16.68
C SER A 325 35.68 -22.83 -16.61
N PHE A 326 35.12 -22.44 -17.75
CA PHE A 326 34.16 -21.33 -17.78
C PHE A 326 32.97 -21.61 -16.84
N ILE A 327 32.47 -22.84 -16.82
CA ILE A 327 31.34 -23.25 -15.99
C ILE A 327 31.71 -23.25 -14.49
N GLU A 328 32.93 -23.67 -14.11
CA GLU A 328 33.41 -23.58 -12.72
C GLU A 328 33.49 -22.14 -12.20
N LEU A 329 33.98 -21.21 -13.04
CA LEU A 329 34.03 -19.79 -12.68
C LEU A 329 32.65 -19.20 -12.46
N ILE A 330 31.69 -19.53 -13.33
CA ILE A 330 30.33 -19.04 -13.17
C ILE A 330 29.63 -19.71 -11.98
N ASN A 331 29.83 -21.01 -11.77
CA ASN A 331 29.29 -21.75 -10.62
C ASN A 331 29.76 -21.19 -9.28
N SER A 332 31.01 -20.71 -9.19
CA SER A 332 31.53 -20.10 -7.97
C SER A 332 30.98 -18.69 -7.70
N HIS A 333 30.41 -18.02 -8.71
CA HIS A 333 29.94 -16.64 -8.64
C HIS A 333 28.60 -16.45 -9.37
N VAL A 334 27.66 -17.39 -9.18
CA VAL A 334 26.37 -17.44 -9.88
C VAL A 334 25.59 -16.14 -9.74
N ASP A 335 25.58 -15.54 -8.56
CA ASP A 335 24.86 -14.30 -8.28
C ASP A 335 25.37 -13.13 -9.13
N TRP A 336 26.67 -13.08 -9.43
CA TRP A 336 27.23 -12.00 -10.26
C TRP A 336 26.88 -12.19 -11.72
N PHE A 337 26.89 -13.43 -12.20
CA PHE A 337 26.44 -13.77 -13.54
C PHE A 337 24.94 -13.51 -13.72
N HIS A 338 24.13 -13.81 -12.70
CA HIS A 338 22.71 -13.50 -12.71
C HIS A 338 22.47 -12.00 -12.85
N VAL A 339 23.18 -11.18 -12.07
CA VAL A 339 23.10 -9.71 -12.16
C VAL A 339 23.46 -9.21 -13.56
N LEU A 340 24.49 -9.78 -14.21
CA LEU A 340 24.82 -9.47 -15.59
C LEU A 340 23.64 -9.79 -16.52
N VAL A 341 23.15 -11.03 -16.48
CA VAL A 341 22.06 -11.52 -17.33
C VAL A 341 20.80 -10.67 -17.17
N GLU A 342 20.39 -10.37 -15.94
CA GLU A 342 19.20 -9.52 -15.69
C GLU A 342 19.35 -8.09 -16.19
N SER A 343 20.56 -7.53 -16.09
CA SER A 343 20.82 -6.14 -16.45
C SER A 343 21.14 -5.94 -17.95
N SER A 344 21.18 -7.03 -18.71
CA SER A 344 21.62 -7.06 -20.11
C SER A 344 20.50 -6.89 -21.14
N ASN A 345 20.89 -6.54 -22.37
CA ASN A 345 19.99 -6.59 -23.54
C ASN A 345 19.46 -8.02 -23.77
N LYS A 346 18.13 -8.15 -23.91
CA LYS A 346 17.42 -9.43 -24.06
C LYS A 346 18.01 -10.35 -25.14
N ILE A 347 18.29 -9.82 -26.34
CA ILE A 347 18.74 -10.63 -27.48
C ILE A 347 20.15 -11.20 -27.24
N LYS A 348 21.06 -10.37 -26.75
CA LYS A 348 22.44 -10.78 -26.48
C LYS A 348 22.53 -11.70 -25.25
N ARG A 349 21.68 -11.44 -24.27
CA ARG A 349 21.49 -12.33 -23.12
C ARG A 349 21.06 -13.72 -23.55
N GLU A 350 20.01 -13.85 -24.35
CA GLU A 350 19.52 -15.15 -24.85
C GLU A 350 20.62 -15.93 -25.56
N LYS A 351 21.41 -15.25 -26.41
CA LYS A 351 22.56 -15.85 -27.11
C LYS A 351 23.65 -16.35 -26.15
N LEU A 352 23.97 -15.60 -25.10
CA LEU A 352 24.95 -16.03 -24.10
C LEU A 352 24.43 -17.24 -23.32
N VAL A 353 23.17 -17.23 -22.89
CA VAL A 353 22.54 -18.36 -22.18
C VAL A 353 22.52 -19.62 -23.04
N GLU A 354 22.18 -19.50 -24.32
CA GLU A 354 22.22 -20.61 -25.27
C GLU A 354 23.62 -21.22 -25.35
N LYS A 355 24.67 -20.39 -25.45
CA LYS A 355 26.04 -20.88 -25.48
C LYS A 355 26.50 -21.51 -24.17
N VAL A 356 26.11 -20.96 -23.01
CA VAL A 356 26.39 -21.57 -21.70
C VAL A 356 25.72 -22.94 -21.59
N MET A 357 24.49 -23.09 -22.11
CA MET A 357 23.77 -24.37 -22.17
C MET A 357 24.48 -25.39 -23.07
N GLN A 358 24.91 -24.97 -24.27
CA GLN A 358 25.69 -25.80 -25.19
C GLN A 358 26.97 -26.32 -24.55
N LEU A 359 27.60 -25.51 -23.70
CA LEU A 359 28.83 -25.88 -23.00
C LEU A 359 28.60 -26.88 -21.86
N ASN A 360 27.44 -26.82 -21.22
CA ASN A 360 27.09 -27.70 -20.11
C ASN A 360 26.50 -29.05 -20.56
N VAL A 361 25.93 -29.12 -21.78
CA VAL A 361 25.39 -30.36 -22.38
C VAL A 361 25.73 -30.43 -23.89
N PRO A 362 26.95 -30.84 -24.28
CA PRO A 362 27.47 -30.69 -25.65
C PRO A 362 26.74 -31.50 -26.74
N ASP A 363 26.27 -32.71 -26.44
CA ASP A 363 25.70 -33.63 -27.44
C ASP A 363 24.22 -33.41 -27.77
N LEU A 364 23.52 -32.52 -27.05
CA LEU A 364 22.12 -32.20 -27.40
C LEU A 364 22.01 -31.31 -28.65
N TYR A 365 23.11 -30.63 -29.02
CA TYR A 365 23.10 -29.54 -30.01
C TYR A 365 23.80 -29.87 -31.32
N SER A 366 24.62 -30.92 -31.39
CA SER A 366 25.32 -31.31 -32.62
C SER A 366 24.44 -32.03 -33.66
N GLY A 367 23.24 -32.47 -33.27
CA GLY A 367 22.32 -33.26 -34.11
C GLY A 367 20.97 -32.61 -34.47
N LEU A 368 20.70 -31.35 -34.12
CA LEU A 368 19.39 -30.72 -34.32
C LEU A 368 19.47 -29.50 -35.25
N SER A 369 18.71 -29.53 -36.33
CA SER A 369 18.57 -28.43 -37.30
C SER A 369 17.81 -27.23 -36.69
N SER A 370 18.09 -26.04 -37.23
CA SER A 370 17.75 -24.74 -36.63
C SER A 370 16.28 -24.42 -36.32
N PRO A 371 15.24 -25.08 -36.87
CA PRO A 371 13.85 -24.83 -36.43
C PRO A 371 13.55 -25.36 -35.02
N VAL A 372 14.32 -26.32 -34.51
CA VAL A 372 14.14 -26.89 -33.15
C VAL A 372 14.75 -25.98 -32.07
N LEU A 373 15.72 -25.14 -32.44
CA LEU A 373 16.42 -24.22 -31.52
C LEU A 373 15.54 -23.04 -31.07
N TYR A 374 14.53 -22.64 -31.86
CA TYR A 374 13.55 -21.64 -31.45
C TYR A 374 12.51 -22.15 -30.44
N GLY A 375 12.49 -23.47 -30.16
CA GLY A 375 11.49 -24.15 -29.32
C GLY A 375 12.01 -24.67 -27.97
N MET A 376 13.19 -24.26 -27.49
CA MET A 376 13.74 -24.75 -26.22
C MET A 376 13.27 -23.95 -24.99
N GLY A 377 11.95 -24.00 -24.75
CA GLY A 377 11.36 -23.87 -23.41
C GLY A 377 11.32 -25.23 -22.69
N ARG A 378 12.39 -26.02 -22.81
CA ARG A 378 12.49 -27.36 -22.21
C ARG A 378 12.98 -27.20 -20.78
N ILE A 379 12.09 -27.45 -19.83
CA ILE A 379 12.43 -27.80 -18.44
C ILE A 379 13.50 -28.91 -18.52
N THR A 380 14.72 -28.58 -18.14
CA THR A 380 15.89 -29.47 -18.15
C THR A 380 15.90 -30.45 -16.97
N SER A 381 14.78 -30.66 -16.29
CA SER A 381 14.73 -31.36 -15.00
C SER A 381 14.78 -32.89 -15.04
N LEU A 382 15.02 -33.55 -16.19
CA LEU A 382 15.00 -35.03 -16.22
C LEU A 382 16.17 -35.75 -16.92
N LEU A 383 17.14 -35.07 -17.56
CA LEU A 383 18.18 -35.78 -18.34
C LEU A 383 19.63 -35.66 -17.86
N SER A 384 19.93 -34.92 -16.78
CA SER A 384 21.31 -34.80 -16.30
C SER A 384 21.79 -35.92 -15.37
N VAL A 385 20.90 -36.75 -14.81
CA VAL A 385 21.28 -37.73 -13.76
C VAL A 385 21.60 -39.12 -14.32
N VAL A 386 21.05 -39.52 -15.47
CA VAL A 386 21.28 -40.87 -16.05
C VAL A 386 22.45 -40.90 -17.05
N TYR A 387 22.84 -39.75 -17.61
CA TYR A 387 23.80 -39.70 -18.71
C TYR A 387 25.26 -39.95 -18.29
N ARG A 388 25.63 -39.64 -17.04
CA ARG A 388 26.99 -39.89 -16.52
C ARG A 388 27.32 -41.38 -16.29
N SER A 389 26.34 -42.28 -16.39
CA SER A 389 26.55 -43.71 -16.17
C SER A 389 26.81 -44.55 -17.44
N TYR A 390 26.67 -44.01 -18.66
CA TYR A 390 26.70 -44.85 -19.88
C TYR A 390 27.27 -44.18 -21.16
N THR A 391 28.18 -43.20 -21.06
CA THR A 391 28.77 -42.58 -22.26
C THR A 391 29.97 -43.39 -22.79
N PRO A 392 30.00 -43.84 -24.06
CA PRO A 392 31.13 -44.57 -24.64
C PRO A 392 32.39 -43.69 -24.85
N GLN A 393 33.58 -44.30 -24.69
CA GLN A 393 34.90 -43.64 -24.76
C GLN A 393 35.15 -42.83 -26.04
N THR A 394 34.64 -43.27 -27.19
CA THR A 394 34.84 -42.63 -28.50
C THR A 394 34.21 -41.24 -28.63
N VAL A 395 33.22 -40.94 -27.80
CA VAL A 395 32.57 -39.63 -27.75
C VAL A 395 33.43 -38.64 -26.95
N GLN A 396 34.13 -39.11 -25.90
CA GLN A 396 35.03 -38.29 -25.09
C GLN A 396 36.21 -37.72 -25.92
N ASP A 397 36.80 -38.53 -26.81
CA ASP A 397 37.95 -38.12 -27.63
C ASP A 397 37.61 -37.02 -28.66
N THR A 398 36.34 -36.95 -29.10
CA THR A 398 35.88 -35.90 -30.05
C THR A 398 35.47 -34.62 -29.33
N LEU A 399 35.09 -34.73 -28.05
CA LEU A 399 34.74 -33.63 -27.16
C LEU A 399 35.98 -32.83 -26.73
N ASP A 400 37.09 -33.49 -26.42
CA ASP A 400 38.34 -32.84 -25.98
C ASP A 400 38.91 -31.87 -27.03
N ALA A 401 38.62 -32.07 -28.31
CA ALA A 401 39.05 -31.19 -29.40
C ALA A 401 38.20 -29.92 -29.59
N LYS A 402 36.94 -29.90 -29.14
CA LYS A 402 35.97 -28.79 -29.39
C LYS A 402 35.66 -27.92 -28.18
N ILE A 403 35.80 -28.46 -26.96
CA ILE A 403 35.55 -27.74 -25.70
C ILE A 403 36.37 -26.43 -25.58
N PRO A 404 37.67 -26.38 -25.93
CA PRO A 404 38.48 -25.17 -25.78
C PRO A 404 37.97 -23.97 -26.60
N ASN A 405 37.40 -24.23 -27.79
CA ASN A 405 36.85 -23.19 -28.65
C ASN A 405 35.50 -22.68 -28.15
N ALA A 406 34.62 -23.58 -27.69
CA ALA A 406 33.33 -23.21 -27.12
C ALA A 406 33.50 -22.38 -25.82
N GLU A 407 34.47 -22.73 -24.98
CA GLU A 407 34.78 -21.96 -23.76
C GLU A 407 35.28 -20.56 -24.05
N ARG A 408 36.20 -20.44 -25.02
CA ARG A 408 36.73 -19.15 -25.46
C ARG A 408 35.61 -18.26 -25.99
N ASP A 409 34.69 -18.84 -26.75
CA ASP A 409 33.52 -18.16 -27.29
C ASP A 409 32.54 -17.67 -26.21
N CYS A 410 32.25 -18.48 -25.19
CA CYS A 410 31.42 -18.09 -24.05
C CYS A 410 32.05 -16.96 -23.25
N LYS A 411 33.35 -17.07 -22.94
CA LYS A 411 34.11 -16.02 -22.26
C LYS A 411 34.10 -14.72 -23.03
N ARG A 412 34.30 -14.77 -24.35
CA ARG A 412 34.26 -13.59 -25.22
C ARG A 412 32.88 -12.93 -25.20
N GLN A 413 31.80 -13.70 -25.38
CA GLN A 413 30.45 -13.13 -25.37
C GLN A 413 30.05 -12.58 -24.01
N LEU A 414 30.46 -13.22 -22.91
CA LEU A 414 30.26 -12.69 -21.58
C LEU A 414 30.98 -11.36 -21.41
N LYS A 415 32.26 -11.27 -21.80
CA LYS A 415 33.03 -10.03 -21.74
C LYS A 415 32.39 -8.91 -22.55
N ASP A 416 32.03 -9.20 -23.79
CA ASP A 416 31.36 -8.24 -24.68
C ASP A 416 30.04 -7.74 -24.06
N LEU A 417 29.21 -8.66 -23.55
CA LEU A 417 27.93 -8.34 -22.91
C LEU A 417 28.10 -7.52 -21.64
N ALA A 418 29.10 -7.86 -20.81
CA ALA A 418 29.38 -7.17 -19.57
C ALA A 418 29.93 -5.76 -19.81
N GLN A 419 30.80 -5.56 -20.79
CA GLN A 419 31.31 -4.23 -21.15
C GLN A 419 30.18 -3.32 -21.67
N GLU A 420 29.31 -3.83 -22.53
CA GLU A 420 28.14 -3.10 -23.02
C GLU A 420 27.17 -2.77 -21.89
N THR A 421 26.84 -3.75 -21.05
CA THR A 421 25.95 -3.55 -19.91
C THR A 421 26.52 -2.52 -18.93
N LEU A 422 27.84 -2.57 -18.67
CA LEU A 422 28.50 -1.54 -17.88
C LEU A 422 28.40 -0.17 -18.53
N ALA A 423 28.58 -0.04 -19.84
CA ALA A 423 28.43 1.24 -20.54
C ALA A 423 27.01 1.81 -20.36
N THR A 424 25.98 0.96 -20.52
CA THR A 424 24.57 1.33 -20.31
C THR A 424 24.31 1.75 -18.86
N LEU A 425 24.71 0.94 -17.87
CA LEU A 425 24.48 1.24 -16.45
C LEU A 425 25.24 2.49 -15.99
N ASN A 426 26.47 2.71 -16.47
CA ASN A 426 27.22 3.95 -16.17
C ASN A 426 26.55 5.17 -16.79
N HIS A 427 25.99 5.05 -18.00
CA HIS A 427 25.20 6.12 -18.61
C HIS A 427 23.94 6.42 -17.79
N GLU A 428 23.20 5.39 -17.36
CA GLU A 428 22.02 5.53 -16.50
C GLU A 428 22.36 6.21 -15.16
N CYS A 429 23.46 5.80 -14.51
CA CYS A 429 23.98 6.47 -13.31
C CYS A 429 24.26 7.96 -13.56
N SER A 430 24.91 8.31 -14.68
CA SER A 430 25.23 9.70 -15.05
C SER A 430 23.96 10.55 -15.26
N VAL A 431 22.91 9.97 -15.85
CA VAL A 431 21.60 10.62 -15.99
C VAL A 431 20.97 10.85 -14.62
N ILE A 432 20.97 9.83 -13.74
CA ILE A 432 20.44 9.95 -12.38
C ILE A 432 21.22 10.98 -11.56
N ASP A 433 22.54 11.08 -11.73
CA ASP A 433 23.35 12.09 -11.05
C ASP A 433 22.94 13.52 -11.44
N LYS A 434 22.66 13.76 -12.72
CA LYS A 434 22.14 15.04 -13.20
C LYS A 434 20.76 15.34 -12.63
N ASP A 435 19.88 14.34 -12.56
CA ASP A 435 18.56 14.48 -11.95
C ASP A 435 18.65 14.80 -10.45
N ILE A 436 19.55 14.14 -9.71
CA ILE A 436 19.80 14.39 -8.29
C ILE A 436 20.32 15.82 -8.10
N ALA A 437 21.29 16.25 -8.90
CA ALA A 437 21.81 17.63 -8.84
C ALA A 437 20.71 18.66 -9.09
N LYS A 438 19.86 18.43 -10.10
CA LYS A 438 18.71 19.30 -10.38
C LYS A 438 17.71 19.35 -9.22
N LEU A 439 17.41 18.21 -8.60
CA LEU A 439 16.53 18.15 -7.44
C LEU A 439 17.12 18.85 -6.22
N ASN A 440 18.43 18.71 -5.97
CA ASN A 440 19.12 19.42 -4.90
C ASN A 440 19.04 20.93 -5.12
N TYR A 441 19.31 21.41 -6.35
CA TYR A 441 19.18 22.82 -6.71
C TYR A 441 17.76 23.34 -6.46
N GLN A 442 16.74 22.62 -6.93
CA GLN A 442 15.33 22.97 -6.73
C GLN A 442 14.94 23.04 -5.25
N LEU A 443 15.35 22.05 -4.44
CA LEU A 443 15.09 22.04 -3.00
C LEU A 443 15.82 23.15 -2.26
N SER A 444 17.01 23.52 -2.73
CA SER A 444 17.83 24.54 -2.09
C SER A 444 17.32 25.95 -2.33
N ASP A 445 16.49 26.17 -3.35
CA ASP A 445 16.05 27.50 -3.79
C ASP A 445 17.26 28.45 -3.99
N GLU A 446 18.27 27.96 -4.72
CA GLU A 446 19.53 28.66 -5.04
C GLU A 446 20.46 28.95 -3.83
N ARG A 447 20.17 28.38 -2.65
CA ARG A 447 21.01 28.53 -1.46
C ARG A 447 22.10 27.47 -1.40
N THR A 448 23.34 27.87 -1.71
CA THR A 448 24.52 26.98 -1.77
C THR A 448 24.74 26.17 -0.49
N GLU A 449 24.59 26.78 0.69
CA GLU A 449 24.74 26.08 1.97
C GLU A 449 23.71 24.95 2.15
N LEU A 450 22.46 25.20 1.75
CA LEU A 450 21.38 24.22 1.83
C LEU A 450 21.55 23.12 0.78
N GLU A 451 22.00 23.47 -0.42
CA GLU A 451 22.33 22.52 -1.47
C GLU A 451 23.43 21.54 -1.02
N GLU A 452 24.50 22.06 -0.40
CA GLU A 452 25.58 21.23 0.17
C GLU A 452 25.08 20.31 1.28
N LEU A 453 24.25 20.82 2.20
CA LEU A 453 23.66 20.00 3.26
C LEU A 453 22.80 18.88 2.68
N ILE A 454 21.93 19.18 1.73
CA ILE A 454 21.08 18.18 1.06
C ILE A 454 21.95 17.15 0.33
N ALA A 455 22.98 17.60 -0.39
CA ALA A 455 23.87 16.72 -1.16
C ALA A 455 24.58 15.68 -0.28
N HIS A 456 25.02 16.07 0.92
CA HIS A 456 25.74 15.19 1.86
C HIS A 456 24.83 14.43 2.82
N GLU A 457 23.54 14.73 2.86
CA GLU A 457 22.62 14.08 3.78
C GLU A 457 22.42 12.60 3.45
N THR A 458 22.19 11.76 4.46
CA THR A 458 21.91 10.34 4.22
C THR A 458 20.46 10.12 3.77
N THR A 459 20.19 9.07 3.01
CA THR A 459 18.82 8.73 2.61
C THR A 459 17.91 8.47 3.81
N ALA A 460 18.44 7.89 4.89
CA ALA A 460 17.68 7.66 6.13
C ALA A 460 17.25 8.98 6.79
N ASN A 461 18.16 9.96 6.87
CA ASN A 461 17.85 11.28 7.42
C ASN A 461 16.87 12.05 6.52
N LEU A 462 16.95 11.89 5.19
CA LEU A 462 15.95 12.44 4.27
C LEU A 462 14.55 11.86 4.50
N VAL A 463 14.44 10.58 4.88
CA VAL A 463 13.14 9.97 5.25
C VAL A 463 12.58 10.59 6.52
N GLU A 464 13.40 10.80 7.55
CA GLU A 464 12.97 11.49 8.78
C GLU A 464 12.57 12.95 8.49
N LEU A 465 13.30 13.63 7.61
CA LEU A 465 12.96 14.98 7.14
C LEU A 465 11.62 15.02 6.40
N ALA A 466 11.31 14.01 5.58
CA ALA A 466 10.02 13.89 4.92
C ALA A 466 8.88 13.68 5.93
N LYS A 467 9.10 12.91 7.01
CA LYS A 467 8.14 12.74 8.10
C LYS A 467 7.90 14.03 8.87
N ALA A 468 8.97 14.76 9.22
CA ALA A 468 8.85 16.05 9.89
C ALA A 468 8.01 17.04 9.07
N ASN A 469 8.26 17.15 7.76
CA ASN A 469 7.44 17.99 6.86
C ASN A 469 5.98 17.52 6.76
N ALA A 470 5.73 16.21 6.79
CA ALA A 470 4.37 15.68 6.84
C ALA A 470 3.65 16.05 8.16
N ALA A 471 4.35 16.04 9.28
CA ALA A 471 3.78 16.48 10.57
C ALA A 471 3.46 17.98 10.58
N VAL A 472 4.30 18.82 9.95
CA VAL A 472 4.01 20.25 9.74
C VAL A 472 2.73 20.44 8.91
N LYS A 473 2.50 19.61 7.89
CA LYS A 473 1.24 19.64 7.11
C LYS A 473 0.02 19.30 7.98
N VAL A 474 0.11 18.24 8.78
CA VAL A 474 -0.98 17.85 9.70
C VAL A 474 -1.28 18.98 10.67
N ALA A 475 -0.23 19.58 11.25
CA ALA A 475 -0.36 20.74 12.12
C ALA A 475 -1.04 21.95 11.46
N LEU A 476 -0.76 22.18 10.18
CA LEU A 476 -1.37 23.25 9.41
C LEU A 476 -2.87 23.00 9.18
N HIS A 477 -3.26 21.77 8.87
CA HIS A 477 -4.67 21.40 8.76
C HIS A 477 -5.40 21.54 10.09
N GLU A 478 -4.77 21.10 11.18
CA GLU A 478 -5.30 21.28 12.53
C GLU A 478 -5.45 22.75 12.89
N TYR A 479 -4.45 23.57 12.55
CA TYR A 479 -4.55 25.03 12.70
C TYR A 479 -5.71 25.60 11.89
N ARG A 480 -5.89 25.20 10.62
CA ARG A 480 -6.97 25.71 9.77
C ARG A 480 -8.34 25.32 10.32
N ARG A 481 -8.48 24.08 10.79
CA ARG A 481 -9.66 23.57 11.47
C ARG A 481 -9.98 24.40 12.72
N ILE A 482 -8.99 24.62 13.58
CA ILE A 482 -9.13 25.44 14.79
C ILE A 482 -9.43 26.89 14.44
N SER A 483 -8.74 27.49 13.47
CA SER A 483 -8.98 28.87 13.03
C SER A 483 -10.41 29.03 12.52
N ASN A 484 -10.89 28.15 11.64
CA ASN A 484 -12.27 28.18 11.14
C ASN A 484 -13.29 27.98 12.26
N PHE A 485 -13.05 27.03 13.16
CA PHE A 485 -13.87 26.82 14.35
C PHE A 485 -13.91 28.07 15.24
N LEU A 486 -12.75 28.69 15.50
CA LEU A 486 -12.64 29.92 16.27
C LEU A 486 -13.31 31.11 15.59
N LEU A 487 -13.19 31.25 14.26
CA LEU A 487 -13.85 32.32 13.51
C LEU A 487 -15.38 32.22 13.64
N GLY A 488 -15.91 31.00 13.64
CA GLY A 488 -17.32 30.73 13.92
C GLY A 488 -17.68 31.03 15.36
N VAL A 489 -16.89 30.57 16.34
CA VAL A 489 -17.30 30.66 17.74
C VAL A 489 -16.96 31.98 18.41
N VAL A 490 -15.90 32.69 18.04
CA VAL A 490 -15.64 34.06 18.54
C VAL A 490 -16.83 34.96 18.25
N TRP A 491 -17.44 34.81 17.07
CA TRP A 491 -18.68 35.49 16.73
C TRP A 491 -19.82 35.08 17.70
N HIS A 492 -20.04 33.79 17.94
CA HIS A 492 -21.06 33.30 18.88
C HIS A 492 -20.82 33.74 20.33
N PHE A 493 -19.56 33.75 20.77
CA PHE A 493 -19.15 34.12 22.12
C PHE A 493 -19.36 35.61 22.39
N HIS A 494 -19.08 36.45 21.39
CA HIS A 494 -19.39 37.88 21.45
C HIS A 494 -20.88 38.13 21.56
N VAL A 495 -21.68 37.54 20.65
CA VAL A 495 -23.15 37.64 20.69
C VAL A 495 -23.70 37.14 22.02
N THR A 496 -23.13 36.05 22.57
CA THR A 496 -23.51 35.47 23.86
C THR A 496 -23.19 36.39 25.04
N ARG A 497 -22.00 37.00 25.05
CA ARG A 497 -21.56 37.89 26.15
C ARG A 497 -22.34 39.20 26.18
N GLU A 498 -22.60 39.78 25.01
CA GLU A 498 -23.47 40.96 24.89
C GLU A 498 -24.91 40.62 25.26
N SER A 499 -25.44 39.50 24.78
CA SER A 499 -26.76 39.01 25.18
C SER A 499 -26.84 38.82 26.70
N SER A 500 -25.82 38.25 27.32
CA SER A 500 -25.75 38.12 28.79
C SER A 500 -25.75 39.48 29.48
N SER A 501 -25.07 40.49 28.93
CA SER A 501 -25.06 41.85 29.49
C SER A 501 -26.43 42.53 29.36
N ILE A 502 -27.11 42.35 28.22
CA ILE A 502 -28.47 42.86 27.97
C ILE A 502 -29.48 42.19 28.92
N LEU A 503 -29.37 40.86 29.10
CA LEU A 503 -30.18 40.10 30.05
C LEU A 503 -29.92 40.55 31.49
N ASP A 504 -28.65 40.81 31.86
CA ASP A 504 -28.29 41.31 33.18
C ASP A 504 -28.87 42.69 33.47
N GLN A 505 -28.80 43.59 32.50
CA GLN A 505 -29.39 44.92 32.63
C GLN A 505 -30.93 44.83 32.73
N PHE A 506 -31.57 44.00 31.90
CA PHE A 506 -33.02 43.78 31.96
C PHE A 506 -33.48 43.20 33.29
N ILE A 507 -32.76 42.21 33.82
CA ILE A 507 -33.05 41.60 35.13
C ILE A 507 -32.90 42.67 36.23
N GLN A 508 -31.84 43.47 36.21
CA GLN A 508 -31.63 44.53 37.21
C GLN A 508 -32.73 45.60 37.18
N GLU A 509 -33.19 45.99 35.99
CA GLU A 509 -34.21 47.03 35.81
C GLU A 509 -35.63 46.54 36.15
N HIS A 510 -35.93 45.25 35.97
CA HIS A 510 -37.29 44.74 36.06
C HIS A 510 -37.55 43.72 37.20
N ASP A 511 -36.54 43.15 37.86
CA ASP A 511 -36.71 42.22 39.00
C ASP A 511 -37.03 42.95 40.31
N GLY A 512 -38.12 43.71 40.28
CA GLY A 512 -38.65 44.45 41.42
C GLY A 512 -39.54 43.58 42.33
N PHE A 513 -39.93 44.16 43.46
CA PHE A 513 -40.83 43.54 44.44
C PHE A 513 -42.09 42.92 43.82
N TRP A 514 -42.73 43.62 42.86
CA TRP A 514 -43.95 43.16 42.21
C TRP A 514 -43.75 41.93 41.32
N VAL A 515 -42.59 41.80 40.68
CA VAL A 515 -42.25 40.60 39.90
C VAL A 515 -42.01 39.42 40.82
N ARG A 516 -41.30 39.63 41.94
CA ARG A 516 -41.09 38.59 42.96
C ARG A 516 -42.40 38.14 43.61
N LEU A 517 -43.32 39.07 43.87
CA LEU A 517 -44.64 38.77 44.38
C LEU A 517 -45.49 38.00 43.36
N SER A 518 -45.46 38.41 42.08
CA SER A 518 -46.11 37.69 40.98
C SER A 518 -45.57 36.27 40.84
N ASN A 519 -44.24 36.09 40.92
CA ASN A 519 -43.59 34.78 40.91
C ASN A 519 -43.96 33.91 42.12
N PHE A 520 -44.05 34.49 43.32
CA PHE A 520 -44.48 33.79 44.53
C PHE A 520 -45.93 33.32 44.44
N LEU A 521 -46.85 34.19 44.01
CA LEU A 521 -48.27 33.85 43.86
C LEU A 521 -48.50 32.82 42.72
N ALA A 522 -47.67 32.87 41.67
CA ALA A 522 -47.71 31.91 40.57
C ALA A 522 -47.41 30.46 41.01
N GLN A 523 -46.76 30.25 42.16
CA GLN A 523 -46.54 28.91 42.73
C GLN A 523 -47.84 28.26 43.23
N ILE A 524 -48.86 29.08 43.57
CA ILE A 524 -50.15 28.61 44.06
C ILE A 524 -51.16 28.53 42.91
N PHE A 525 -51.21 29.57 42.06
CA PHE A 525 -52.02 29.54 40.84
C PHE A 525 -51.30 30.21 39.66
N SER A 526 -51.18 29.50 38.55
CA SER A 526 -50.40 29.92 37.37
C SER A 526 -50.87 31.24 36.73
N PHE A 527 -52.14 31.62 36.89
CA PHE A 527 -52.69 32.87 36.33
C PHE A 527 -52.14 34.15 36.97
N PHE A 528 -51.47 34.06 38.14
CA PHE A 528 -50.80 35.20 38.77
C PHE A 528 -49.43 35.54 38.15
N LYS A 529 -48.94 34.71 37.21
CA LYS A 529 -47.69 34.95 36.50
C LYS A 529 -47.87 36.09 35.49
N SER A 530 -47.25 37.24 35.77
CA SER A 530 -47.25 38.36 34.83
C SER A 530 -46.25 38.12 33.68
N ASP A 531 -46.50 38.72 32.53
CA ASP A 531 -45.60 38.63 31.37
C ASP A 531 -44.16 39.06 31.71
N THR A 532 -44.01 40.10 32.55
CA THR A 532 -42.68 40.56 32.98
C THR A 532 -42.00 39.53 33.87
N ALA A 533 -42.74 38.86 34.75
CA ALA A 533 -42.21 37.80 35.59
C ALA A 533 -41.81 36.55 34.79
N THR A 534 -42.58 36.19 33.75
CA THR A 534 -42.21 35.13 32.80
C THR A 534 -40.94 35.48 32.03
N MET A 535 -40.80 36.73 31.57
CA MET A 535 -39.61 37.17 30.84
C MET A 535 -38.34 37.20 31.71
N ILE A 536 -38.45 37.52 33.00
CA ILE A 536 -37.31 37.48 33.93
C ILE A 536 -36.86 36.04 34.19
N ASP A 537 -37.80 35.11 34.39
CA ASP A 537 -37.47 33.69 34.54
C ASP A 537 -36.78 33.15 33.28
N GLN A 538 -37.29 33.47 32.09
CA GLN A 538 -36.65 33.14 30.82
C GLN A 538 -35.26 33.75 30.68
N ALA A 539 -35.07 35.00 31.12
CA ALA A 539 -33.76 35.66 31.11
C ALA A 539 -32.75 34.95 32.04
N TYR A 540 -33.17 34.52 33.22
CA TYR A 540 -32.33 33.74 34.13
C TYR A 540 -31.97 32.36 33.58
N GLU A 541 -32.94 31.64 33.02
CA GLU A 541 -32.73 30.34 32.36
C GLU A 541 -31.71 30.50 31.22
N MET A 542 -31.90 31.51 30.36
CA MET A 542 -31.02 31.80 29.25
C MET A 542 -29.61 32.15 29.71
N LYS A 543 -29.46 32.98 30.75
CA LYS A 543 -28.14 33.30 31.32
C LYS A 543 -27.39 32.04 31.80
N LYS A 544 -28.11 31.09 32.42
CA LYS A 544 -27.53 29.81 32.84
C LYS A 544 -27.10 28.95 31.64
N HIS A 545 -27.88 28.95 30.56
CA HIS A 545 -27.52 28.27 29.31
C HIS A 545 -26.27 28.89 28.66
N LEU A 546 -26.20 30.22 28.59
CA LEU A 546 -25.06 30.94 28.04
C LEU A 546 -23.77 30.66 28.83
N ALA A 547 -23.84 30.66 30.17
CA ALA A 547 -22.67 30.34 31.02
C ALA A 547 -22.20 28.89 30.86
N ARG A 548 -23.13 27.94 30.70
CA ARG A 548 -22.80 26.54 30.44
C ARG A 548 -22.13 26.36 29.07
N PHE A 549 -22.69 27.00 28.05
CA PHE A 549 -22.14 27.00 26.69
C PHE A 549 -20.72 27.59 26.66
N GLU A 550 -20.49 28.72 27.33
CA GLU A 550 -19.15 29.33 27.49
C GLU A 550 -18.15 28.35 28.13
N SER A 551 -18.54 27.65 29.19
CA SER A 551 -17.67 26.70 29.88
C SER A 551 -17.35 25.45 29.03
N GLU A 552 -18.35 24.86 28.38
CA GLU A 552 -18.16 23.68 27.51
C GLU A 552 -17.25 24.03 26.33
N TYR A 553 -17.43 25.23 25.77
CA TYR A 553 -16.62 25.73 24.67
C TYR A 553 -15.16 26.03 25.06
N GLN A 554 -14.93 26.71 26.17
CA GLN A 554 -13.56 26.98 26.65
C GLN A 554 -12.78 25.67 26.88
N ALA A 555 -13.46 24.62 27.35
CA ALA A 555 -12.85 23.31 27.55
C ALA A 555 -12.44 22.66 26.21
N GLU A 556 -13.32 22.69 25.20
CA GLU A 556 -13.00 22.13 23.87
C GLU A 556 -11.88 22.90 23.16
N PHE A 557 -11.86 24.24 23.30
CA PHE A 557 -10.78 25.07 22.76
C PHE A 557 -9.42 24.74 23.37
N VAL A 558 -9.34 24.61 24.71
CA VAL A 558 -8.09 24.25 25.40
C VAL A 558 -7.60 22.88 24.97
N LYS A 559 -8.51 21.92 24.81
CA LYS A 559 -8.22 20.57 24.35
C LYS A 559 -7.64 20.57 22.94
N GLU A 560 -8.25 21.28 22.00
CA GLU A 560 -7.77 21.34 20.61
C GLU A 560 -6.43 22.08 20.47
N MET A 561 -6.23 23.16 21.24
CA MET A 561 -4.92 23.84 21.31
C MET A 561 -3.81 22.93 21.84
N ALA A 562 -4.12 22.07 22.81
CA ALA A 562 -3.16 21.11 23.36
C ALA A 562 -2.69 20.10 22.30
N THR A 563 -3.51 19.77 21.29
CA THR A 563 -3.13 18.88 20.19
C THR A 563 -1.98 19.46 19.35
N ILE A 564 -2.02 20.76 19.06
CA ILE A 564 -0.94 21.46 18.35
C ILE A 564 0.30 21.62 19.25
N GLU A 565 0.11 21.99 20.53
CA GLU A 565 1.21 22.25 21.46
C GLU A 565 2.01 20.97 21.78
N ASN A 566 1.33 19.83 21.92
CA ASN A 566 1.94 18.57 22.33
C ASN A 566 2.54 17.75 21.17
N ASN A 567 2.37 18.17 19.91
CA ASN A 567 2.94 17.45 18.77
C ASN A 567 4.48 17.61 18.75
N PRO A 568 5.27 16.54 18.95
CA PRO A 568 6.73 16.63 19.08
C PRO A 568 7.44 16.97 17.76
N ASP A 569 6.78 16.77 16.62
CA ASP A 569 7.38 16.87 15.29
C ASP A 569 7.29 18.30 14.70
N ILE A 570 6.65 19.23 15.42
CA ILE A 570 6.53 20.64 15.02
C ILE A 570 7.54 21.48 15.80
N ASP A 571 8.28 22.33 15.08
CA ASP A 571 9.18 23.31 15.68
C ASP A 571 8.45 24.27 16.64
N GLN A 572 9.10 24.57 17.78
CA GLN A 572 8.53 25.41 18.83
C GLN A 572 8.25 26.85 18.34
N THR A 573 9.06 27.37 17.42
CA THR A 573 8.86 28.70 16.84
C THR A 573 7.61 28.74 15.97
N LEU A 574 7.36 27.67 15.22
CA LEU A 574 6.15 27.54 14.40
C LEU A 574 4.90 27.45 15.29
N LYS A 575 4.93 26.64 16.35
CA LYS A 575 3.86 26.56 17.37
C LYS A 575 3.53 27.93 17.97
N ILE A 576 4.56 28.69 18.36
CA ILE A 576 4.39 30.03 18.94
C ILE A 576 3.72 30.99 17.94
N ASN A 577 4.09 30.94 16.66
CA ASN A 577 3.51 31.82 15.65
C ASN A 577 2.05 31.46 15.32
N LEU A 578 1.73 30.18 15.19
CA LEU A 578 0.35 29.70 15.04
C LEU A 578 -0.52 30.20 16.21
N ARG A 579 -0.04 30.05 17.44
CA ARG A 579 -0.74 30.54 18.64
C ARG A 579 -0.95 32.06 18.63
N LYS A 580 0.08 32.83 18.26
CA LYS A 580 -0.02 34.29 18.18
C LYS A 580 -1.06 34.73 17.16
N LYS A 581 -1.14 34.03 16.03
CA LYS A 581 -2.10 34.35 14.95
C LYS A 581 -3.54 34.06 15.37
N ILE A 582 -3.77 32.92 16.02
CA ILE A 582 -5.05 32.60 16.69
C ILE A 582 -5.46 33.69 17.69
N ALA A 583 -4.55 34.09 18.58
CA ALA A 583 -4.85 35.13 19.59
C ALA A 583 -5.10 36.52 18.98
N PHE A 584 -4.48 36.83 17.83
CA PHE A 584 -4.71 38.07 17.10
C PHE A 584 -6.09 38.09 16.43
N GLU A 585 -6.47 37.02 15.74
CA GLU A 585 -7.79 36.93 15.09
C GLU A 585 -8.94 36.98 16.09
N MET A 586 -8.77 36.36 17.27
CA MET A 586 -9.71 36.52 18.39
C MET A 586 -9.90 38.00 18.77
N ARG A 587 -8.83 38.78 18.91
CA ARG A 587 -8.89 40.21 19.30
C ARG A 587 -9.42 41.13 18.20
N ARG A 588 -9.26 40.76 16.93
CA ARG A 588 -9.71 41.60 15.81
C ARG A 588 -11.22 41.60 15.68
N LYS A 589 -11.85 40.44 15.89
CA LYS A 589 -13.30 40.25 15.73
C LYS A 589 -14.13 40.73 16.92
N THR A 590 -13.50 41.03 18.06
CA THR A 590 -14.18 41.56 19.25
C THR A 590 -14.66 43.02 19.13
N ASN A 591 -14.30 43.73 18.05
CA ASN A 591 -14.44 45.19 17.92
C ASN A 591 -15.59 45.68 17.02
N ILE A 592 -16.56 44.82 16.67
CA ILE A 592 -17.63 45.16 15.73
C ILE A 592 -18.98 44.75 16.34
N ILE A 593 -19.71 45.71 16.92
CA ILE A 593 -21.19 45.90 16.98
C ILE A 593 -21.49 47.06 17.98
N PRO A 594 -22.40 47.99 17.66
CA PRO A 594 -22.81 49.07 18.57
C PRO A 594 -23.82 48.59 19.65
N TYR A 595 -23.71 49.15 20.85
CA TYR A 595 -24.61 48.91 21.99
C TYR A 595 -26.05 49.37 21.69
N THR A 596 -27.04 48.49 21.90
CA THR A 596 -28.47 48.83 21.92
C THR A 596 -29.00 48.82 23.37
N THR A 597 -29.93 49.73 23.69
CA THR A 597 -30.58 49.80 25.00
C THR A 597 -31.59 48.66 25.18
N PRO A 598 -31.61 47.98 26.36
CA PRO A 598 -32.52 46.85 26.58
C PRO A 598 -33.97 47.31 26.64
N ASN A 599 -34.84 46.66 25.87
CA ASN A 599 -36.29 46.75 26.04
C ASN A 599 -36.93 45.35 25.95
N LYS A 600 -38.23 45.25 26.27
CA LYS A 600 -38.93 43.96 26.30
C LYS A 600 -38.94 43.23 24.96
N ASP A 601 -39.02 43.94 23.84
CA ASP A 601 -39.07 43.33 22.52
C ASP A 601 -37.68 42.83 22.08
N VAL A 602 -36.62 43.57 22.43
CA VAL A 602 -35.21 43.16 22.26
C VAL A 602 -34.92 41.88 23.05
N VAL A 603 -35.33 41.81 24.32
CA VAL A 603 -35.13 40.60 25.15
C VAL A 603 -35.94 39.41 24.62
N ARG A 604 -37.19 39.62 24.21
CA ARG A 604 -38.02 38.54 23.63
C ARG A 604 -37.41 37.99 22.34
N TYR A 605 -36.87 38.86 21.50
CA TYR A 605 -36.19 38.47 20.27
C TYR A 605 -34.88 37.72 20.57
N LEU A 606 -34.05 38.24 21.48
CA LEU A 606 -32.81 37.60 21.90
C LEU A 606 -33.04 36.20 22.48
N THR A 607 -34.04 36.03 23.37
CA THR A 607 -34.38 34.73 23.94
C THR A 607 -34.74 33.72 22.84
N LYS A 608 -35.59 34.12 21.88
CA LYS A 608 -36.01 33.24 20.77
C LYS A 608 -34.86 32.89 19.82
N SER A 609 -33.97 33.84 19.54
CA SER A 609 -32.80 33.63 18.68
C SER A 609 -31.77 32.71 19.35
N LEU A 610 -31.55 32.85 20.65
CA LEU A 610 -30.65 32.00 21.43
C LEU A 610 -31.21 30.57 21.61
N GLU A 611 -32.52 30.41 21.81
CA GLU A 611 -33.17 29.09 21.82
C GLU A 611 -32.92 28.33 20.51
N LYS A 612 -33.12 29.01 19.36
CA LYS A 612 -32.90 28.41 18.03
C LYS A 612 -31.42 28.05 17.79
N LEU A 613 -30.49 28.88 18.23
CA LEU A 613 -29.04 28.59 18.14
C LEU A 613 -28.64 27.39 19.01
N TYR A 614 -29.25 27.25 20.19
CA TYR A 614 -28.98 26.14 21.10
C TYR A 614 -29.55 24.80 20.58
N GLU A 615 -30.64 24.83 19.82
CA GLU A 615 -31.16 23.66 19.11
C GLU A 615 -30.25 23.21 17.97
N ILE A 616 -29.68 24.16 17.21
CA ILE A 616 -28.73 23.88 16.12
C ILE A 616 -27.41 23.32 16.67
N GLY A 617 -26.89 23.89 17.77
CA GLY A 617 -25.64 23.44 18.39
C GLY A 617 -25.65 22.03 19.01
N ARG A 618 -26.82 21.39 19.17
CA ARG A 618 -26.94 19.98 19.61
C ARG A 618 -26.90 18.97 18.47
N GLY A 619 -27.02 19.39 17.21
CA GLY A 619 -26.82 18.54 16.04
C GLY A 619 -25.34 18.45 15.72
N THR A 620 -24.76 17.24 15.71
CA THR A 620 -23.34 16.98 15.42
C THR A 620 -22.92 17.20 13.96
N GLU A 621 -23.65 17.99 13.18
CA GLU A 621 -23.27 18.36 11.82
C GLU A 621 -23.26 19.88 11.73
N LEU A 622 -22.06 20.44 11.58
CA LEU A 622 -21.89 21.81 11.11
C LEU A 622 -22.61 21.92 9.76
N PRO A 623 -23.44 22.95 9.54
CA PRO A 623 -24.05 23.17 8.24
C PRO A 623 -22.93 23.29 7.18
N GLU A 624 -23.11 22.62 6.04
CA GLU A 624 -22.20 22.70 4.90
C GLU A 624 -21.95 24.16 4.52
N GLU A 625 -20.75 24.45 4.02
CA GLU A 625 -20.07 25.76 3.84
C GLU A 625 -20.85 26.92 3.19
N ASN A 626 -22.14 26.81 2.85
CA ASN A 626 -22.89 27.83 2.12
C ASN A 626 -24.27 28.24 2.69
N GLU A 627 -24.69 27.77 3.88
CA GLU A 627 -25.89 28.32 4.52
C GLU A 627 -25.55 29.35 5.61
N PRO A 628 -25.99 30.63 5.49
CA PRO A 628 -25.93 31.54 6.61
C PRO A 628 -26.85 31.01 7.71
N VAL A 629 -26.25 30.62 8.83
CA VAL A 629 -26.95 30.07 10.02
C VAL A 629 -27.94 31.08 10.63
N ILE A 630 -27.87 32.34 10.20
CA ILE A 630 -28.67 33.44 10.72
C ILE A 630 -29.19 34.27 9.55
N ASP A 631 -30.51 34.43 9.53
CA ASP A 631 -31.24 35.33 8.65
C ASP A 631 -30.68 36.76 8.82
N ASP A 632 -30.25 37.39 7.72
CA ASP A 632 -29.75 38.78 7.67
C ASP A 632 -30.76 39.78 8.29
N SER A 633 -32.02 39.39 8.46
CA SER A 633 -33.02 40.16 9.21
C SER A 633 -32.66 40.36 10.70
N ALA A 634 -31.84 39.48 11.30
CA ALA A 634 -31.35 39.63 12.68
C ALA A 634 -30.29 40.73 12.84
N LEU A 635 -29.52 40.99 11.78
CA LEU A 635 -28.50 42.05 11.74
C LEU A 635 -29.11 43.44 11.50
N LEU A 636 -30.30 43.51 10.91
CA LEU A 636 -31.02 44.76 10.65
C LEU A 636 -31.72 45.35 11.88
N PHE A 637 -31.88 44.59 12.97
CA PHE A 637 -32.47 45.08 14.23
C PHE A 637 -31.43 45.51 15.28
N LEU A 638 -30.16 45.17 15.08
CA LEU A 638 -29.03 45.54 15.97
C LEU A 638 -28.17 46.69 15.42
N ASN A 639 -28.43 47.15 14.19
CA ASN A 639 -27.96 48.43 13.63
C ASN A 639 -29.12 49.42 13.57
#